data_AF-A0A0N1BYB3-F1
#
_entry.id   AF-A0A0N1BYB3-F1
#
_cell.length_a   1.000
_cell.length_b   1.000
_cell.length_c   1.000
_cell.angle_alpha   90.00
_cell.angle_beta   90.00
_cell.angle_gamma   90.00
#
_symmetry.space_group_name_H-M   'P 1'
#
loop_
_entity.id
_entity.type
_entity.pdbx_description
1 polymer ?
#
loop_
_entity_poly.entity_id
_entity_poly.type
_entity_poly.pdbx_seq_one_letter_code
_entity_poly.pdbx_strand_id
1 'polypeptide(L)'
;MVNVKSLLLAATAVAGTVASPAFAQQIPLPAPATADGALHGAGASSVQNIVARSFNCLSAVDNQRGTSTSATSLTTLTQGQFNGTIPINCALPADAVQTNVQGKYIATGSGFGRTVWADFANDFRGGTGPTVSSSVYNPFVTAPDVWSNVQFGFSDAGVSPADITTYNTRAAPSAGAAISFPLYLLPVAIAYSSTYGINGSNQPMVFNAKGRGIAPAGGTAVAAIKLSKAAYCGIFNGTLTNWNDSTFTVLNGNTPLFDTVNDTASRWAADGAPIRLVGRMDRSGTTDIFTRHLAQVCNPTSAPGIPERRSAPTATLPTGRLLSPAVPAFTGTNRFTQAAESLPYNTATGIDFRSVRSDTGYRVNNSSSTAFAGTINSISGDYFNGTAIVNVANTGTNPSVAGPTSMPTGSVGSGYFLLADGSSRVAAAITFAPDYVLNGVRLNGKVGYISADFVTPSVDAIAGLSAATLQVGVSTTLYANPTAAAARTALGTILPPQSDTAGLFVSATPDSRNVRALTGTDPVPATRANPVAWADVLYADTNQSLARPALGYPITGTTQVLLYTCYNGANREAMVSYLGWTLGQYGTKGDGTPAPTGLLNGVVAATPGVLFQNNIAVVPANWTKAIVNTFLSNPTAETALGAQNLWIQNRTIPAYQTATQDIYYGDTANGAPAATATNPVTKIWRAAKPNIRIPTAANPTCAGRTGA
;
A
#
# COMPACT_ATOMS: atom_id res chain seq x y z
N MET A 1 21.24 -22.41 -47.33
CA MET A 1 21.19 -21.33 -46.32
C MET A 1 19.79 -21.34 -45.71
N VAL A 2 19.65 -21.91 -44.51
CA VAL A 2 18.36 -22.10 -43.84
C VAL A 2 18.08 -20.88 -42.95
N ASN A 3 16.85 -20.35 -43.04
CA ASN A 3 16.44 -19.06 -42.51
C ASN A 3 16.30 -19.07 -40.97
N VAL A 4 17.36 -18.64 -40.28
CA VAL A 4 17.52 -18.59 -38.81
C VAL A 4 16.49 -17.67 -38.12
N LYS A 5 15.78 -16.79 -38.85
CA LYS A 5 14.82 -15.85 -38.25
C LYS A 5 13.47 -16.49 -37.87
N SER A 6 13.12 -17.65 -38.41
CA SER A 6 11.83 -18.30 -38.14
C SER A 6 11.85 -19.21 -36.90
N LEU A 7 13.04 -19.67 -36.49
CA LEU A 7 13.24 -20.50 -35.29
C LEU A 7 13.34 -19.67 -34.00
N LEU A 8 13.68 -18.37 -34.09
CA LEU A 8 13.73 -17.49 -32.91
C LEU A 8 12.33 -17.02 -32.46
N LEU A 9 11.37 -16.92 -33.37
CA LEU A 9 9.99 -16.49 -33.05
C LEU A 9 9.14 -17.61 -32.42
N ALA A 10 9.49 -18.88 -32.66
CA ALA A 10 8.82 -20.03 -32.05
C ALA A 10 9.38 -20.39 -30.66
N ALA A 11 10.54 -19.83 -30.26
CA ALA A 11 11.16 -20.09 -28.96
C ALA A 11 10.70 -19.15 -27.84
N THR A 12 9.91 -18.10 -28.13
CA THR A 12 9.46 -17.10 -27.13
C THR A 12 8.03 -17.31 -26.63
N ALA A 13 7.31 -18.34 -27.10
CA ALA A 13 5.90 -18.59 -26.74
C ALA A 13 5.69 -19.75 -25.73
N VAL A 14 6.76 -20.40 -25.26
CA VAL A 14 6.68 -21.50 -24.27
C VAL A 14 7.62 -21.21 -23.11
N ALA A 15 7.50 -20.02 -22.52
CA ALA A 15 7.97 -19.80 -21.16
C ALA A 15 6.93 -20.44 -20.23
N GLY A 16 7.27 -21.65 -19.76
CA GLY A 16 6.39 -22.52 -19.00
C GLY A 16 5.73 -21.81 -17.82
N THR A 17 4.40 -21.78 -17.85
CA THR A 17 3.58 -21.81 -16.65
C THR A 17 3.89 -23.13 -15.93
N VAL A 18 4.92 -23.14 -15.09
CA VAL A 18 5.03 -24.17 -14.05
C VAL A 18 3.80 -23.96 -13.19
N ALA A 19 2.80 -24.82 -13.36
CA ALA A 19 1.60 -24.80 -12.55
C ALA A 19 2.04 -24.99 -11.09
N SER A 20 2.03 -23.89 -10.33
CA SER A 20 1.83 -23.98 -8.88
C SER A 20 0.63 -24.89 -8.66
N PRO A 21 0.65 -25.76 -7.64
CA PRO A 21 -0.43 -26.69 -7.47
C PRO A 21 -1.73 -25.87 -7.29
N ALA A 22 -2.69 -26.07 -8.20
CA ALA A 22 -3.96 -25.38 -8.16
C ALA A 22 -4.73 -25.86 -6.92
N PHE A 23 -5.28 -24.94 -6.14
CA PHE A 23 -6.21 -25.28 -5.06
C PHE A 23 -7.40 -26.02 -5.69
N ALA A 24 -7.50 -27.33 -5.45
CA ALA A 24 -8.57 -28.16 -5.99
C ALA A 24 -9.86 -27.97 -5.18
N GLN A 25 -10.98 -27.92 -5.91
CA GLN A 25 -12.39 -27.99 -5.48
C GLN A 25 -12.63 -27.79 -3.98
N GLN A 26 -12.90 -26.54 -3.60
CA GLN A 26 -13.00 -26.14 -2.21
C GLN A 26 -14.43 -26.37 -1.72
N ILE A 27 -14.60 -27.36 -0.83
CA ILE A 27 -15.79 -27.52 0.01
C ILE A 27 -16.12 -26.15 0.63
N PRO A 28 -17.40 -25.71 0.69
CA PRO A 28 -17.77 -24.44 1.32
C PRO A 28 -17.12 -24.32 2.69
N LEU A 29 -16.26 -23.31 2.85
CA LEU A 29 -15.54 -23.13 4.11
C LEU A 29 -16.49 -22.75 5.24
N PRO A 30 -16.26 -23.21 6.48
CA PRO A 30 -16.88 -22.62 7.66
C PRO A 30 -16.59 -21.11 7.73
N ALA A 31 -17.59 -20.33 8.16
CA ALA A 31 -17.39 -18.92 8.42
C ALA A 31 -16.29 -18.71 9.49
N PRO A 32 -15.45 -17.67 9.36
CA PRO A 32 -14.45 -17.28 10.35
C PRO A 32 -14.96 -17.42 11.80
N ALA A 33 -14.13 -17.91 12.72
CA ALA A 33 -14.56 -18.18 14.09
C ALA A 33 -14.49 -16.93 14.98
N THR A 34 -14.87 -15.78 14.42
CA THR A 34 -15.14 -14.54 15.14
C THR A 34 -16.63 -14.47 15.46
N ALA A 35 -17.00 -13.63 16.45
CA ALA A 35 -18.39 -13.49 16.87
C ALA A 35 -19.33 -13.10 15.71
N ASP A 36 -18.80 -12.37 14.72
CA ASP A 36 -19.51 -11.89 13.54
C ASP A 36 -19.21 -12.68 12.26
N GLY A 37 -18.44 -13.78 12.34
CA GLY A 37 -18.15 -14.60 11.17
C GLY A 37 -17.23 -13.94 10.13
N ALA A 38 -16.45 -12.92 10.50
CA ALA A 38 -15.58 -12.18 9.57
C ALA A 38 -14.10 -12.18 9.98
N LEU A 39 -13.21 -12.11 8.99
CA LEU A 39 -11.80 -11.74 9.20
C LEU A 39 -11.69 -10.25 9.48
N HIS A 40 -11.08 -9.89 10.60
CA HIS A 40 -10.85 -8.51 11.00
C HIS A 40 -9.43 -8.07 10.67
N GLY A 41 -9.28 -6.92 10.05
CA GLY A 41 -7.97 -6.33 9.83
C GLY A 41 -7.94 -4.83 9.93
N ALA A 42 -6.73 -4.29 10.09
CA ALA A 42 -6.51 -2.86 10.18
C ALA A 42 -5.14 -2.45 9.65
N GLY A 43 -4.98 -1.15 9.38
CA GLY A 43 -3.67 -0.58 9.04
C GLY A 43 -3.69 0.39 7.88
N ALA A 44 -2.81 0.16 6.92
CA ALA A 44 -2.55 1.03 5.78
C ALA A 44 -3.82 1.50 5.06
N SER A 45 -4.03 2.82 5.04
CA SER A 45 -5.15 3.46 4.34
C SER A 45 -4.92 3.61 2.83
N SER A 46 -3.71 3.31 2.36
CA SER A 46 -3.30 3.27 0.95
C SER A 46 -3.92 2.14 0.13
N VAL A 47 -4.29 1.03 0.78
CA VAL A 47 -4.89 -0.14 0.12
C VAL A 47 -6.31 -0.42 0.58
N GLN A 48 -6.89 0.50 1.35
CA GLN A 48 -8.19 0.28 2.00
C GLN A 48 -9.32 -0.06 1.02
N ASN A 49 -9.30 0.55 -0.18
CA ASN A 49 -10.31 0.30 -1.21
C ASN A 49 -10.07 -1.06 -1.85
N ILE A 50 -8.82 -1.35 -2.18
CA ILE A 50 -8.43 -2.62 -2.78
C ILE A 50 -8.68 -3.80 -1.84
N VAL A 51 -8.39 -3.70 -0.56
CA VAL A 51 -8.64 -4.79 0.40
C VAL A 51 -10.13 -5.11 0.44
N ALA A 52 -10.99 -4.10 0.59
CA ALA A 52 -12.44 -4.29 0.59
C ALA A 52 -12.97 -4.84 -0.75
N ARG A 53 -12.49 -4.32 -1.89
CA ARG A 53 -12.87 -4.84 -3.22
C ARG A 53 -12.39 -6.27 -3.45
N SER A 54 -11.19 -6.63 -2.98
CA SER A 54 -10.64 -7.98 -3.06
C SER A 54 -11.50 -8.96 -2.25
N PHE A 55 -11.98 -8.56 -1.06
CA PHE A 55 -12.95 -9.35 -0.30
C PHE A 55 -14.31 -9.44 -1.01
N ASN A 56 -14.84 -8.36 -1.60
CA ASN A 56 -16.08 -8.40 -2.38
C ASN A 56 -15.99 -9.30 -3.61
N CYS A 57 -14.82 -9.45 -4.23
CA CYS A 57 -14.65 -10.38 -5.34
C CYS A 57 -14.35 -11.81 -4.85
N LEU A 58 -13.84 -11.97 -3.63
CA LEU A 58 -13.67 -13.28 -3.02
C LEU A 58 -15.03 -13.84 -2.59
N SER A 59 -15.86 -13.02 -1.92
CA SER A 59 -17.15 -13.41 -1.40
C SER A 59 -18.30 -12.57 -1.92
N ALA A 60 -19.45 -13.21 -2.09
CA ALA A 60 -20.71 -12.61 -2.51
C ALA A 60 -21.31 -11.62 -1.48
N VAL A 61 -20.55 -11.27 -0.44
CA VAL A 61 -21.00 -10.42 0.66
C VAL A 61 -20.49 -9.01 0.42
N ASP A 62 -21.34 -8.01 0.68
CA ASP A 62 -20.94 -6.61 0.73
C ASP A 62 -19.99 -6.38 1.90
N ASN A 63 -18.68 -6.57 1.67
CA ASN A 63 -17.67 -6.24 2.63
C ASN A 63 -17.56 -4.72 2.74
N GLN A 64 -17.75 -4.25 3.96
CA GLN A 64 -17.70 -2.84 4.30
C GLN A 64 -16.27 -2.43 4.64
N ARG A 65 -15.94 -1.16 4.35
CA ARG A 65 -14.70 -0.53 4.79
C ARG A 65 -14.99 0.45 5.91
N GLY A 66 -14.17 0.41 6.95
CA GLY A 66 -14.16 1.38 8.02
C GLY A 66 -13.07 2.44 7.83
N THR A 67 -13.32 3.68 8.24
CA THR A 67 -12.23 4.60 8.61
C THR A 67 -12.26 4.83 10.11
N SER A 68 -11.07 4.95 10.72
CA SER A 68 -10.93 4.87 12.17
C SER A 68 -11.30 6.13 12.93
N THR A 69 -12.05 7.03 12.32
CA THR A 69 -12.06 8.44 12.71
C THR A 69 -13.45 8.96 13.10
N SER A 70 -14.50 8.14 12.89
CA SER A 70 -15.87 8.42 13.34
C SER A 70 -16.70 7.14 13.35
N ALA A 71 -17.66 7.09 14.28
CA ALA A 71 -18.62 5.99 14.42
C ALA A 71 -19.56 5.78 13.24
N THR A 72 -19.67 6.77 12.36
CA THR A 72 -20.58 6.75 11.21
C THR A 72 -19.87 6.54 9.88
N SER A 73 -18.56 6.28 9.88
CA SER A 73 -17.74 6.18 8.65
C SER A 73 -17.64 4.76 8.09
N LEU A 74 -18.73 3.99 8.11
CA LEU A 74 -18.80 2.79 7.26
C LEU A 74 -19.09 3.25 5.84
N THR A 75 -18.14 3.03 4.95
CA THR A 75 -18.37 3.20 3.52
C THR A 75 -18.53 1.81 2.94
N THR A 76 -19.77 1.46 2.58
CA THR A 76 -19.99 0.37 1.65
C THR A 76 -19.44 0.83 0.32
N LEU A 77 -18.30 0.28 -0.07
CA LEU A 77 -17.90 0.38 -1.47
C LEU A 77 -18.90 -0.48 -2.21
N THR A 78 -19.81 0.16 -2.96
CA THR A 78 -20.72 -0.56 -3.84
C THR A 78 -19.87 -1.56 -4.62
N GLN A 79 -20.30 -2.82 -4.61
CA GLN A 79 -19.72 -3.87 -5.45
C GLN A 79 -19.47 -3.24 -6.81
N GLY A 80 -18.23 -3.34 -7.30
CA GLY A 80 -17.84 -2.62 -8.49
C GLY A 80 -18.81 -2.97 -9.61
N GLN A 81 -19.78 -2.10 -9.88
CA GLN A 81 -20.53 -2.15 -11.11
C GLN A 81 -19.48 -1.79 -12.16
N PHE A 82 -18.94 -2.81 -12.79
CA PHE A 82 -18.16 -2.67 -13.99
C PHE A 82 -19.09 -1.99 -15.00
N ASN A 83 -18.95 -0.67 -15.15
CA ASN A 83 -19.79 0.10 -16.05
C ASN A 83 -19.28 -0.12 -17.48
N GLY A 84 -19.64 -1.26 -18.04
CA GLY A 84 -19.20 -1.76 -19.33
C GLY A 84 -19.73 -3.18 -19.55
N THR A 85 -19.83 -3.59 -20.81
CA THR A 85 -20.44 -4.83 -21.34
C THR A 85 -19.73 -6.13 -20.92
N ILE A 86 -19.21 -6.23 -19.70
CA ILE A 86 -18.42 -7.35 -19.21
C ILE A 86 -19.24 -8.10 -18.14
N PRO A 87 -19.36 -9.43 -18.24
CA PRO A 87 -20.24 -10.23 -17.40
C PRO A 87 -19.55 -10.71 -16.11
N ILE A 88 -18.75 -9.88 -15.43
CA ILE A 88 -18.30 -10.24 -14.08
C ILE A 88 -18.62 -9.07 -13.18
N ASN A 89 -19.62 -9.29 -12.35
CA ASN A 89 -20.00 -8.35 -11.33
C ASN A 89 -19.60 -9.00 -10.01
N CYS A 90 -18.60 -8.45 -9.31
CA CYS A 90 -18.28 -8.92 -7.95
C CYS A 90 -19.48 -8.76 -6.98
N ALA A 91 -20.62 -8.26 -7.47
CA ALA A 91 -21.90 -8.31 -6.80
C ALA A 91 -22.68 -9.62 -6.89
N LEU A 92 -22.48 -10.39 -7.95
CA LEU A 92 -23.33 -11.54 -8.20
C LEU A 92 -22.78 -12.72 -7.39
N PRO A 93 -23.61 -13.39 -6.58
CA PRO A 93 -23.17 -14.57 -5.84
C PRO A 93 -22.59 -15.68 -6.74
N ALA A 94 -23.03 -15.75 -7.99
CA ALA A 94 -22.50 -16.67 -9.01
C ALA A 94 -21.04 -16.39 -9.41
N ASP A 95 -20.53 -15.18 -9.15
CA ASP A 95 -19.16 -14.77 -9.47
C ASP A 95 -18.20 -14.83 -8.29
N ALA A 96 -18.71 -15.08 -7.08
CA ALA A 96 -17.89 -15.24 -5.90
C ALA A 96 -17.00 -16.49 -6.00
N VAL A 97 -15.73 -16.33 -5.62
CA VAL A 97 -14.78 -17.46 -5.58
C VAL A 97 -15.07 -18.35 -4.36
N GLN A 98 -15.52 -17.76 -3.25
CA GLN A 98 -15.88 -18.39 -1.97
C GLN A 98 -17.09 -17.70 -1.36
N THR A 99 -18.19 -18.39 -1.11
CA THR A 99 -19.44 -17.74 -0.62
C THR A 99 -19.40 -17.31 0.84
N ASN A 100 -18.50 -17.87 1.66
CA ASN A 100 -18.56 -17.77 3.13
C ASN A 100 -17.41 -16.97 3.77
N VAL A 101 -16.57 -16.29 2.98
CA VAL A 101 -15.42 -15.53 3.51
C VAL A 101 -15.78 -14.05 3.62
N GLN A 102 -16.19 -13.59 4.81
CA GLN A 102 -16.35 -12.16 5.06
C GLN A 102 -15.04 -11.55 5.59
N GLY A 103 -14.69 -10.36 5.11
CA GLY A 103 -13.56 -9.57 5.60
C GLY A 103 -14.00 -8.16 5.97
N LYS A 104 -13.56 -7.67 7.13
CA LYS A 104 -13.76 -6.29 7.58
C LYS A 104 -12.41 -5.63 7.76
N TYR A 105 -12.25 -4.44 7.18
CA TYR A 105 -10.98 -3.72 7.21
C TYR A 105 -11.15 -2.27 7.68
N ILE A 106 -10.36 -1.88 8.69
CA ILE A 106 -10.32 -0.51 9.22
C ILE A 106 -9.05 0.19 8.75
N ALA A 107 -9.21 1.25 7.97
CA ALA A 107 -8.10 2.11 7.59
C ALA A 107 -7.69 3.01 8.77
N THR A 108 -6.59 2.64 9.42
CA THR A 108 -6.05 3.30 10.62
C THR A 108 -4.68 3.93 10.38
N GLY A 109 -4.06 3.76 9.21
CA GLY A 109 -2.64 4.06 9.02
C GLY A 109 -1.73 2.88 9.42
N SER A 110 -0.58 2.80 8.77
CA SER A 110 0.33 1.65 8.86
C SER A 110 0.92 1.46 10.26
N GLY A 111 1.26 2.55 10.95
CA GLY A 111 1.82 2.47 12.30
C GLY A 111 0.85 1.82 13.29
N PHE A 112 -0.41 2.23 13.27
CA PHE A 112 -1.44 1.61 14.10
C PHE A 112 -1.66 0.14 13.70
N GLY A 113 -1.71 -0.17 12.40
CA GLY A 113 -1.83 -1.54 11.89
C GLY A 113 -0.73 -2.47 12.41
N ARG A 114 0.53 -2.00 12.43
CA ARG A 114 1.64 -2.74 13.06
C ARG A 114 1.45 -2.90 14.56
N THR A 115 1.01 -1.84 15.26
CA THR A 115 0.77 -1.88 16.71
C THR A 115 -0.28 -2.93 17.07
N VAL A 116 -1.47 -2.90 16.47
CA VAL A 116 -2.52 -3.89 16.80
C VAL A 116 -2.13 -5.32 16.42
N TRP A 117 -1.37 -5.48 15.34
CA TRP A 117 -0.83 -6.78 14.95
C TRP A 117 0.19 -7.32 15.96
N ALA A 118 1.17 -6.50 16.35
CA ALA A 118 2.23 -6.86 17.29
C ALA A 118 1.74 -7.02 18.72
N ASP A 119 0.77 -6.20 19.13
CA ASP A 119 0.18 -6.26 20.47
C ASP A 119 -0.84 -7.39 20.61
N PHE A 120 -1.32 -7.95 19.50
CA PHE A 120 -2.39 -8.94 19.48
C PHE A 120 -3.63 -8.48 20.28
N ALA A 121 -3.94 -7.18 20.16
CA ALA A 121 -4.94 -6.49 20.96
C ALA A 121 -5.85 -5.60 20.09
N ASN A 122 -7.06 -5.31 20.59
CA ASN A 122 -8.09 -4.53 19.89
C ASN A 122 -8.36 -3.23 20.60
N ASP A 123 -7.30 -2.49 20.92
CA ASP A 123 -7.50 -1.18 21.54
C ASP A 123 -7.99 -0.14 20.52
N PHE A 124 -9.12 -0.45 19.87
CA PHE A 124 -10.02 0.45 19.17
C PHE A 124 -11.09 0.95 20.14
N ARG A 125 -10.76 1.29 21.39
CA ARG A 125 -11.79 1.71 22.35
C ARG A 125 -12.29 3.11 22.02
N GLY A 126 -13.59 3.22 21.75
CA GLY A 126 -14.34 4.46 21.97
C GLY A 126 -14.35 4.79 23.46
N GLY A 127 -14.07 6.04 23.81
CA GLY A 127 -13.74 6.43 25.17
C GLY A 127 -14.81 6.16 26.23
N THR A 128 -14.33 5.84 27.45
CA THR A 128 -14.74 6.41 28.76
C THR A 128 -13.84 5.86 29.88
N GLY A 129 -12.51 6.03 29.79
CA GLY A 129 -11.57 5.63 30.86
C GLY A 129 -10.33 6.55 30.94
N PRO A 130 -9.71 6.75 32.11
CA PRO A 130 -8.96 7.99 32.41
C PRO A 130 -7.51 8.05 31.91
N THR A 131 -6.96 7.04 31.23
CA THR A 131 -5.50 6.97 30.99
C THR A 131 -5.05 6.43 29.64
N VAL A 132 -5.94 6.18 28.68
CA VAL A 132 -5.56 5.95 27.28
C VAL A 132 -6.41 6.87 26.40
N SER A 133 -5.79 7.93 25.87
CA SER A 133 -6.41 8.82 24.88
C SER A 133 -6.53 8.08 23.55
N SER A 134 -7.61 7.31 23.35
CA SER A 134 -7.85 6.47 22.17
C SER A 134 -8.72 7.20 21.13
N SER A 135 -8.05 7.82 20.15
CA SER A 135 -8.66 8.54 19.03
C SER A 135 -9.03 7.65 17.82
N VAL A 136 -8.93 6.32 17.97
CA VAL A 136 -9.08 5.35 16.88
C VAL A 136 -10.34 4.51 17.12
N TYR A 137 -11.38 4.77 16.35
CA TYR A 137 -12.70 4.15 16.46
C TYR A 137 -12.82 2.90 15.59
N ASN A 138 -13.50 1.86 16.06
CA ASN A 138 -13.92 0.72 15.23
C ASN A 138 -15.35 0.97 14.70
N PRO A 139 -15.52 1.28 13.40
CA PRO A 139 -16.83 1.59 12.83
C PRO A 139 -17.74 0.37 12.64
N PHE A 140 -17.24 -0.86 12.80
CA PHE A 140 -18.01 -2.09 12.59
C PHE A 140 -18.79 -2.57 13.80
N VAL A 141 -18.68 -1.89 14.94
CA VAL A 141 -19.27 -2.36 16.20
C VAL A 141 -20.47 -1.54 16.62
N THR A 142 -21.64 -2.17 16.63
CA THR A 142 -22.68 -1.88 17.62
C THR A 142 -22.35 -2.69 18.86
N ALA A 143 -22.26 -2.07 20.03
CA ALA A 143 -21.99 -2.81 21.27
C ALA A 143 -22.96 -4.01 21.41
N PRO A 144 -22.50 -5.23 21.75
CA PRO A 144 -21.22 -5.56 22.41
C PRO A 144 -20.11 -6.18 21.55
N ASP A 145 -20.16 -6.14 20.21
CA ASP A 145 -19.26 -6.90 19.31
C ASP A 145 -17.82 -6.34 19.17
N VAL A 146 -17.15 -6.01 20.28
CA VAL A 146 -15.75 -5.55 20.25
C VAL A 146 -14.87 -6.67 19.69
N TRP A 147 -14.14 -6.38 18.60
CA TRP A 147 -13.16 -7.30 18.03
C TRP A 147 -12.24 -7.84 19.14
N SER A 148 -11.97 -9.15 19.16
CA SER A 148 -11.16 -9.83 20.20
C SER A 148 -9.69 -9.97 19.85
N ASN A 149 -9.35 -9.87 18.57
CA ASN A 149 -8.02 -9.62 18.00
C ASN A 149 -8.23 -9.31 16.51
N VAL A 150 -7.31 -8.57 15.87
CA VAL A 150 -7.25 -8.55 14.40
C VAL A 150 -6.60 -9.83 13.89
N GLN A 151 -7.09 -10.38 12.78
CA GLN A 151 -6.52 -11.54 12.11
C GLN A 151 -5.41 -11.15 11.11
N PHE A 152 -5.38 -9.90 10.67
CA PHE A 152 -4.34 -9.39 9.78
C PHE A 152 -4.11 -7.89 9.92
N GLY A 153 -2.89 -7.46 9.62
CA GLY A 153 -2.53 -6.05 9.48
C GLY A 153 -2.04 -5.73 8.07
N PHE A 154 -2.16 -4.46 7.67
CA PHE A 154 -1.49 -3.95 6.48
C PHE A 154 -0.59 -2.77 6.82
N SER A 155 0.59 -2.70 6.21
CA SER A 155 1.55 -1.63 6.46
C SER A 155 2.38 -1.34 5.22
N ASP A 156 2.42 -0.08 4.76
CA ASP A 156 3.33 0.30 3.65
C ASP A 156 4.76 0.58 4.15
N ALA A 157 4.92 0.68 5.47
CA ALA A 157 6.23 0.65 6.11
C ALA A 157 6.57 -0.79 6.50
N GLY A 158 7.81 -1.21 6.29
CA GLY A 158 8.29 -2.51 6.77
C GLY A 158 8.12 -2.64 8.28
N VAL A 159 8.01 -3.87 8.78
CA VAL A 159 8.10 -4.13 10.23
C VAL A 159 9.49 -3.79 10.71
N SER A 160 9.58 -3.19 11.90
CA SER A 160 10.84 -2.88 12.56
C SER A 160 11.23 -3.98 13.56
N PRO A 161 12.52 -4.09 13.91
CA PRO A 161 12.95 -5.00 14.98
C PRO A 161 12.22 -4.74 16.31
N ALA A 162 11.85 -3.48 16.59
CA ALA A 162 11.05 -3.11 17.75
C ALA A 162 9.62 -3.69 17.67
N ASP A 163 8.98 -3.67 16.49
CA ASP A 163 7.67 -4.31 16.31
C ASP A 163 7.77 -5.82 16.54
N ILE A 164 8.84 -6.47 16.06
CA ILE A 164 9.09 -7.91 16.28
C ILE A 164 9.36 -8.22 17.75
N THR A 165 10.08 -7.36 18.45
CA THR A 165 10.29 -7.49 19.91
C THR A 165 8.95 -7.48 20.64
N THR A 166 8.10 -6.49 20.36
CA THR A 166 6.74 -6.40 20.93
C THR A 166 5.90 -7.62 20.57
N TYR A 167 5.90 -8.03 19.29
CA TYR A 167 5.20 -9.22 18.81
C TYR A 167 5.62 -10.47 19.58
N ASN A 168 6.92 -10.70 19.74
CA ASN A 168 7.43 -11.89 20.43
C ASN A 168 6.99 -11.96 21.89
N THR A 169 6.82 -10.80 22.54
CA THR A 169 6.32 -10.73 23.91
C THR A 169 4.81 -10.88 24.01
N ARG A 170 4.04 -10.31 23.08
CA ARG A 170 2.57 -10.16 23.22
C ARG A 170 1.78 -11.13 22.33
N ALA A 171 2.07 -11.15 21.04
CA ALA A 171 1.35 -11.94 20.05
C ALA A 171 1.84 -13.38 19.98
N ALA A 172 3.17 -13.57 19.96
CA ALA A 172 3.75 -14.88 19.66
C ALA A 172 3.21 -15.99 20.55
N PRO A 173 3.13 -15.86 21.89
CA PRO A 173 2.61 -16.92 22.77
C PRO A 173 1.24 -17.46 22.34
N SER A 174 0.40 -16.63 21.73
CA SER A 174 -0.95 -16.95 21.27
C SER A 174 -1.02 -17.30 19.77
N ALA A 175 -0.22 -16.66 18.94
CA ALA A 175 -0.42 -16.61 17.49
C ALA A 175 0.74 -17.21 16.66
N GLY A 176 1.78 -17.71 17.32
CA GLY A 176 2.92 -18.31 16.63
C GLY A 176 3.92 -17.27 16.11
N ALA A 177 4.74 -17.63 15.13
CA ALA A 177 5.75 -16.72 14.59
C ALA A 177 5.11 -15.59 13.76
N ALA A 178 5.79 -14.44 13.73
CA ALA A 178 5.39 -13.29 12.92
C ALA A 178 5.58 -13.58 11.42
N ILE A 179 4.58 -13.24 10.62
CA ILE A 179 4.68 -13.26 9.16
C ILE A 179 4.54 -11.82 8.65
N SER A 180 5.47 -11.38 7.81
CA SER A 180 5.39 -10.10 7.09
C SER A 180 5.96 -10.28 5.69
N PHE A 181 5.18 -9.96 4.66
CA PHE A 181 5.67 -9.98 3.28
C PHE A 181 4.93 -8.97 2.39
N PRO A 182 5.55 -8.51 1.29
CA PRO A 182 4.90 -7.64 0.33
C PRO A 182 3.74 -8.35 -0.37
N LEU A 183 2.53 -7.80 -0.28
CA LEU A 183 1.36 -8.30 -1.02
C LEU A 183 1.05 -7.42 -2.23
N TYR A 184 1.06 -6.10 -2.02
CA TYR A 184 0.79 -5.12 -3.06
C TYR A 184 2.02 -4.26 -3.37
N LEU A 185 2.18 -3.91 -4.64
CA LEU A 185 3.06 -2.84 -5.10
C LEU A 185 2.25 -1.55 -5.17
N LEU A 186 2.77 -0.51 -4.52
CA LEU A 186 2.04 0.72 -4.24
C LEU A 186 2.77 1.91 -4.87
N PRO A 187 2.31 2.43 -6.02
CA PRO A 187 2.78 3.71 -6.53
C PRO A 187 2.21 4.85 -5.69
N VAL A 188 3.04 5.85 -5.41
CA VAL A 188 2.65 7.06 -4.69
C VAL A 188 2.57 8.22 -5.68
N ALA A 189 1.41 8.86 -5.73
CA ALA A 189 1.12 10.03 -6.53
C ALA A 189 1.51 11.31 -5.78
N ILE A 190 2.04 12.30 -6.49
CA ILE A 190 1.98 13.69 -6.06
C ILE A 190 0.64 14.23 -6.57
N ALA A 191 -0.30 14.41 -5.65
CA ALA A 191 -1.68 14.76 -5.96
C ALA A 191 -1.96 16.23 -5.68
N TYR A 192 -2.77 16.85 -6.54
CA TYR A 192 -3.16 18.26 -6.46
C TYR A 192 -4.64 18.43 -6.82
N SER A 193 -5.22 19.55 -6.39
CA SER A 193 -6.56 19.95 -6.84
C SER A 193 -6.49 20.49 -8.26
N SER A 194 -7.26 19.92 -9.17
CA SER A 194 -7.40 20.45 -10.54
C SER A 194 -7.94 21.88 -10.59
N THR A 195 -8.75 22.26 -9.60
CA THR A 195 -9.24 23.62 -9.38
C THR A 195 -8.33 24.33 -8.38
N TYR A 196 -7.58 25.33 -8.83
CA TYR A 196 -6.68 26.11 -7.98
C TYR A 196 -7.32 27.34 -7.36
N GLY A 197 -8.59 27.63 -7.66
CA GLY A 197 -9.30 28.72 -7.03
C GLY A 197 -10.74 28.88 -7.50
N ILE A 198 -11.40 29.90 -6.96
CA ILE A 198 -12.72 30.39 -7.35
C ILE A 198 -12.61 31.91 -7.44
N ASN A 199 -12.99 32.48 -8.58
CA ASN A 199 -12.91 33.93 -8.80
C ASN A 199 -14.04 34.70 -8.10
N GLY A 200 -14.02 36.03 -8.19
CA GLY A 200 -15.03 36.89 -7.57
C GLY A 200 -16.47 36.67 -8.07
N SER A 201 -16.65 36.01 -9.23
CA SER A 201 -17.95 35.62 -9.79
C SER A 201 -18.34 34.18 -9.43
N ASN A 202 -17.65 33.57 -8.46
CA ASN A 202 -17.86 32.20 -8.02
C ASN A 202 -17.63 31.12 -9.11
N GLN A 203 -16.85 31.43 -10.14
CA GLN A 203 -16.47 30.47 -11.19
C GLN A 203 -15.17 29.73 -10.80
N PRO A 204 -15.08 28.41 -11.03
CA PRO A 204 -13.89 27.65 -10.74
C PRO A 204 -12.74 28.07 -11.66
N MET A 205 -11.55 28.23 -11.10
CA MET A 205 -10.31 28.49 -11.81
C MET A 205 -9.53 27.17 -11.86
N VAL A 206 -9.40 26.60 -13.05
CA VAL A 206 -8.77 25.28 -13.25
C VAL A 206 -7.35 25.41 -13.79
N PHE A 207 -6.45 24.55 -13.32
CA PHE A 207 -5.08 24.55 -13.85
C PHE A 207 -5.12 24.25 -15.34
N ASN A 208 -4.47 25.10 -16.14
CA ASN A 208 -4.26 24.88 -17.56
C ASN A 208 -3.14 23.84 -17.78
N ALA A 209 -3.35 22.64 -17.24
CA ALA A 209 -2.48 21.51 -17.45
C ALA A 209 -2.53 21.10 -18.94
N LYS A 210 -1.37 20.91 -19.55
CA LYS A 210 -1.23 20.43 -20.94
C LYS A 210 -0.41 19.14 -21.05
N GLY A 211 0.08 18.58 -19.93
CA GLY A 211 0.76 17.31 -19.97
C GLY A 211 -0.19 16.19 -20.41
N ARG A 212 0.32 15.24 -21.20
CA ARG A 212 -0.43 14.03 -21.56
C ARG A 212 -0.44 13.10 -20.33
N GLY A 213 -1.54 13.05 -19.59
CA GLY A 213 -1.74 12.02 -18.57
C GLY A 213 -2.08 10.67 -19.19
N ILE A 214 -2.33 9.67 -18.36
CA ILE A 214 -2.76 8.36 -18.83
C ILE A 214 -4.26 8.39 -19.08
N ALA A 215 -4.66 7.81 -20.20
CA ALA A 215 -6.03 7.43 -20.43
C ALA A 215 -6.44 6.36 -19.41
N PRO A 216 -7.60 6.45 -18.75
CA PRO A 216 -8.24 5.26 -18.18
C PRO A 216 -8.18 4.13 -19.19
N ALA A 217 -8.12 2.86 -18.77
CA ALA A 217 -8.07 1.77 -19.75
C ALA A 217 -9.28 1.87 -20.71
N GLY A 218 -9.02 2.27 -21.96
CA GLY A 218 -10.05 2.59 -22.97
C GLY A 218 -10.52 4.06 -23.08
N GLY A 219 -9.98 5.01 -22.30
CA GLY A 219 -10.39 6.41 -22.23
C GLY A 219 -9.46 7.43 -22.90
N THR A 220 -9.72 8.73 -22.69
CA THR A 220 -8.86 9.82 -23.17
C THR A 220 -7.84 10.19 -22.09
N ALA A 221 -6.59 10.44 -22.48
CA ALA A 221 -5.54 10.94 -21.60
C ALA A 221 -6.00 12.22 -20.88
N VAL A 222 -6.00 12.20 -19.55
CA VAL A 222 -6.35 13.38 -18.75
C VAL A 222 -5.17 14.34 -18.68
N ALA A 223 -5.40 15.64 -18.81
CA ALA A 223 -4.31 16.60 -18.72
C ALA A 223 -3.67 16.59 -17.32
N ALA A 224 -2.34 16.62 -17.24
CA ALA A 224 -1.61 16.60 -15.97
C ALA A 224 -0.48 17.64 -15.93
N ILE A 225 -0.22 18.20 -14.75
CA ILE A 225 0.96 19.04 -14.51
C ILE A 225 2.22 18.16 -14.60
N LYS A 226 3.22 18.62 -15.35
CA LYS A 226 4.55 18.01 -15.39
C LYS A 226 5.42 18.57 -14.27
N LEU A 227 6.04 17.67 -13.51
CA LEU A 227 7.03 18.03 -12.49
C LEU A 227 8.35 17.29 -12.77
N SER A 228 9.42 18.06 -12.89
CA SER A 228 10.78 17.52 -12.83
C SER A 228 11.13 17.09 -11.41
N LYS A 229 12.23 16.35 -11.29
CA LYS A 229 12.83 16.05 -9.98
C LYS A 229 13.11 17.30 -9.16
N ALA A 230 13.76 18.28 -9.76
CA ALA A 230 14.05 19.54 -9.09
C ALA A 230 12.76 20.25 -8.62
N ALA A 231 11.70 20.20 -9.44
CA ALA A 231 10.42 20.82 -9.10
C ALA A 231 9.75 20.13 -7.91
N TYR A 232 9.56 18.81 -7.92
CA TYR A 232 8.92 18.17 -6.75
C TYR A 232 9.80 18.24 -5.50
N CYS A 233 11.13 18.09 -5.62
CA CYS A 233 12.02 18.30 -4.48
C CYS A 233 11.91 19.72 -3.94
N GLY A 234 11.81 20.72 -4.82
CA GLY A 234 11.64 22.12 -4.42
C GLY A 234 10.32 22.42 -3.73
N ILE A 235 9.22 21.82 -4.20
CA ILE A 235 7.90 21.91 -3.54
C ILE A 235 7.99 21.39 -2.10
N PHE A 236 8.45 20.15 -1.92
CA PHE A 236 8.40 19.51 -0.60
C PHE A 236 9.51 20.00 0.35
N ASN A 237 10.63 20.54 -0.16
CA ASN A 237 11.63 21.25 0.65
C ASN A 237 11.23 22.71 0.95
N GLY A 238 10.17 23.23 0.32
CA GLY A 238 9.69 24.60 0.49
C GLY A 238 10.52 25.66 -0.23
N THR A 239 11.31 25.30 -1.24
CA THR A 239 12.01 26.27 -2.10
C THR A 239 11.13 26.74 -3.27
N LEU A 240 10.14 25.94 -3.68
CA LEU A 240 9.10 26.34 -4.62
C LEU A 240 7.79 26.48 -3.86
N THR A 241 7.26 27.68 -3.85
CA THR A 241 6.29 28.13 -2.86
C THR A 241 4.99 28.64 -3.47
N ASN A 242 4.96 28.83 -4.78
CA ASN A 242 3.80 29.31 -5.51
C ASN A 242 3.76 28.67 -6.90
N TRP A 243 2.58 28.29 -7.37
CA TRP A 243 2.38 27.68 -8.68
C TRP A 243 2.68 28.61 -9.86
N ASN A 244 2.79 29.93 -9.64
CA ASN A 244 3.21 30.88 -10.68
C ASN A 244 4.74 30.95 -10.88
N ASP A 245 5.53 30.17 -10.15
CA ASP A 245 6.97 30.08 -10.38
C ASP A 245 7.27 29.71 -11.85
N SER A 246 8.21 30.44 -12.46
CA SER A 246 8.60 30.27 -13.87
C SER A 246 9.01 28.83 -14.21
N THR A 247 9.53 28.07 -13.24
CA THR A 247 9.88 26.65 -13.35
C THR A 247 8.70 25.83 -13.86
N PHE A 248 7.50 26.07 -13.32
CA PHE A 248 6.31 25.32 -13.71
C PHE A 248 5.86 25.66 -15.13
N THR A 249 5.96 26.93 -15.53
CA THR A 249 5.65 27.36 -16.90
C THR A 249 6.58 26.67 -17.91
N VAL A 250 7.89 26.63 -17.63
CA VAL A 250 8.88 25.97 -18.50
C VAL A 250 8.60 24.48 -18.65
N LEU A 251 8.38 23.78 -17.53
CA LEU A 251 8.11 22.32 -17.53
C LEU A 251 6.84 21.94 -18.29
N ASN A 252 5.88 22.87 -18.37
CA ASN A 252 4.59 22.67 -19.01
C ASN A 252 4.53 23.30 -20.41
N GLY A 253 5.68 23.41 -21.09
CA GLY A 253 5.75 23.80 -22.50
C GLY A 253 5.62 25.31 -22.72
N ASN A 254 6.21 26.10 -21.83
CA ASN A 254 6.11 27.57 -21.80
C ASN A 254 4.66 28.09 -21.77
N THR A 255 3.74 27.27 -21.27
CA THR A 255 2.33 27.63 -21.10
C THR A 255 2.09 27.93 -19.62
N PRO A 256 1.59 29.12 -19.27
CA PRO A 256 1.21 29.43 -17.90
C PRO A 256 0.14 28.46 -17.38
N LEU A 257 0.23 28.10 -16.10
CA LEU A 257 -0.70 27.15 -15.48
C LEU A 257 -2.07 27.76 -15.11
N PHE A 258 -2.28 29.05 -15.29
CA PHE A 258 -3.55 29.71 -14.93
C PHE A 258 -4.67 29.41 -15.93
N ASP A 259 -5.90 29.53 -15.45
CA ASP A 259 -7.12 29.44 -16.23
C ASP A 259 -7.29 30.69 -17.11
N THR A 260 -7.14 30.54 -18.42
CA THR A 260 -7.25 31.68 -19.35
C THR A 260 -8.67 32.22 -19.52
N VAL A 261 -9.68 31.53 -18.97
CA VAL A 261 -11.10 31.92 -19.04
C VAL A 261 -11.55 32.59 -17.76
N ASN A 262 -11.25 31.98 -16.61
CA ASN A 262 -11.75 32.45 -15.31
C ASN A 262 -10.72 33.19 -14.46
N ASP A 263 -9.50 33.37 -14.96
CA ASP A 263 -8.41 34.11 -14.33
C ASP A 263 -7.74 35.08 -15.33
N THR A 264 -6.92 35.99 -14.83
CA THR A 264 -6.18 36.97 -15.63
C THR A 264 -4.67 36.78 -15.49
N ALA A 265 -3.93 37.03 -16.57
CA ALA A 265 -2.48 36.99 -16.55
C ALA A 265 -1.88 37.95 -15.50
N SER A 266 -2.50 39.14 -15.33
CA SER A 266 -2.05 40.13 -14.34
C SER A 266 -2.15 39.61 -12.91
N ARG A 267 -3.29 39.00 -12.55
CA ARG A 267 -3.48 38.43 -11.21
C ARG A 267 -2.58 37.21 -10.99
N TRP A 268 -2.46 36.34 -12.00
CA TRP A 268 -1.54 35.19 -11.91
C TRP A 268 -0.08 35.61 -11.71
N ALA A 269 0.39 36.63 -12.42
CA ALA A 269 1.76 37.13 -12.27
C ALA A 269 2.02 37.75 -10.90
N ALA A 270 1.05 38.50 -10.36
CA ALA A 270 1.17 39.14 -9.05
C ALA A 270 1.07 38.14 -7.89
N ASP A 271 0.06 37.26 -7.95
CA ASP A 271 -0.41 36.51 -6.78
C ASP A 271 -0.25 34.99 -6.95
N GLY A 272 -0.40 34.48 -8.18
CA GLY A 272 -0.31 33.06 -8.49
C GLY A 272 -1.31 32.19 -7.74
N ALA A 273 -0.89 31.00 -7.30
CA ALA A 273 -1.60 30.18 -6.34
C ALA A 273 -0.58 29.64 -5.32
N PRO A 274 -0.57 30.14 -4.07
CA PRO A 274 0.38 29.70 -3.06
C PRO A 274 0.32 28.20 -2.81
N ILE A 275 1.47 27.54 -2.76
CA ILE A 275 1.58 26.10 -2.53
C ILE A 275 1.36 25.83 -1.05
N ARG A 276 0.35 24.99 -0.75
CA ARG A 276 0.09 24.47 0.61
C ARG A 276 0.29 22.96 0.62
N LEU A 277 1.21 22.47 1.45
CA LEU A 277 1.49 21.04 1.50
C LEU A 277 0.44 20.33 2.36
N VAL A 278 -0.09 19.21 1.87
CA VAL A 278 -0.98 18.32 2.63
C VAL A 278 -0.18 17.08 3.02
N GLY A 279 0.04 16.90 4.32
CA GLY A 279 0.79 15.80 4.91
C GLY A 279 -0.10 14.85 5.71
N ARG A 280 0.43 13.67 6.00
CA ARG A 280 -0.24 12.67 6.83
C ARG A 280 0.04 12.93 8.30
N MET A 281 -0.99 13.02 9.14
CA MET A 281 -0.87 13.24 10.59
C MET A 281 -0.63 11.95 11.38
N ASP A 282 -1.09 10.83 10.83
CA ASP A 282 -0.92 9.49 11.38
C ASP A 282 0.44 8.91 11.01
N ARG A 283 0.93 7.91 11.77
CA ARG A 283 2.11 7.13 11.38
C ARG A 283 1.79 6.35 10.10
N SER A 284 2.27 6.88 8.99
CA SER A 284 1.82 6.52 7.66
C SER A 284 2.93 5.84 6.87
N GLY A 285 2.64 4.63 6.36
CA GLY A 285 3.55 3.94 5.46
C GLY A 285 3.68 4.64 4.11
N THR A 286 2.63 5.31 3.64
CA THR A 286 2.72 6.16 2.44
C THR A 286 3.74 7.29 2.64
N THR A 287 3.83 7.84 3.85
CA THR A 287 4.86 8.82 4.22
C THR A 287 6.24 8.17 4.27
N ASP A 288 6.35 6.94 4.76
CA ASP A 288 7.60 6.17 4.76
C ASP A 288 8.13 5.95 3.34
N ILE A 289 7.29 5.50 2.41
CA ILE A 289 7.65 5.35 0.99
C ILE A 289 8.09 6.69 0.39
N PHE A 290 7.28 7.73 0.61
CA PHE A 290 7.53 9.05 0.04
C PHE A 290 8.82 9.69 0.56
N THR A 291 9.03 9.70 1.87
CA THR A 291 10.23 10.27 2.50
C THR A 291 11.48 9.43 2.19
N ARG A 292 11.37 8.10 2.18
CA ARG A 292 12.47 7.22 1.73
C ARG A 292 12.89 7.55 0.30
N HIS A 293 11.93 7.83 -0.58
CA HIS A 293 12.21 8.25 -1.95
C HIS A 293 12.89 9.64 -2.00
N LEU A 294 12.28 10.66 -1.38
CA LEU A 294 12.83 12.02 -1.39
C LEU A 294 14.22 12.10 -0.75
N ALA A 295 14.47 11.33 0.32
CA ALA A 295 15.78 11.22 0.95
C ALA A 295 16.86 10.77 -0.05
N GLN A 296 16.51 9.90 -1.00
CA GLN A 296 17.44 9.36 -1.99
C GLN A 296 17.60 10.22 -3.25
N VAL A 297 16.52 10.89 -3.70
CA VAL A 297 16.53 11.60 -4.99
C VAL A 297 16.75 13.11 -4.85
N CYS A 298 16.38 13.70 -3.71
CA CYS A 298 16.53 15.13 -3.48
C CYS A 298 17.90 15.53 -2.89
N ASN A 299 18.82 14.58 -2.68
CA ASN A 299 20.25 14.86 -2.47
C ASN A 299 21.11 13.66 -2.87
N PRO A 300 21.84 13.72 -4.00
CA PRO A 300 22.64 12.59 -4.47
C PRO A 300 23.98 12.41 -3.73
N THR A 301 24.37 13.30 -2.80
CA THR A 301 25.69 13.22 -2.13
C THR A 301 25.76 12.21 -0.98
N SER A 302 24.63 11.71 -0.48
CA SER A 302 24.61 10.66 0.54
C SER A 302 24.90 9.29 -0.09
N ALA A 303 26.08 8.75 0.16
CA ALA A 303 26.42 7.37 -0.14
C ALA A 303 25.41 6.43 0.56
N PRO A 304 24.80 5.48 -0.15
CA PRO A 304 23.86 4.53 0.44
C PRO A 304 24.62 3.46 1.23
N GLY A 305 24.65 3.60 2.55
CA GLY A 305 24.76 2.46 3.47
C GLY A 305 23.38 2.24 4.08
N ILE A 306 23.00 1.00 4.41
CA ILE A 306 21.74 0.69 5.09
C ILE A 306 21.73 1.45 6.43
N PRO A 307 20.97 2.55 6.62
CA PRO A 307 20.82 3.08 7.95
C PRO A 307 19.70 2.26 8.57
N GLU A 308 20.03 1.66 9.70
CA GLU A 308 19.08 1.26 10.72
C GLU A 308 17.97 2.32 10.87
N ARG A 309 16.78 1.90 11.30
CA ARG A 309 15.67 2.79 11.68
C ARG A 309 16.12 3.59 12.92
N ARG A 310 17.08 4.51 12.77
CA ARG A 310 17.79 5.15 13.86
C ARG A 310 16.86 6.15 14.55
N SER A 311 16.42 5.81 15.75
CA SER A 311 16.58 6.75 16.85
C SER A 311 18.07 7.14 16.86
N ALA A 312 18.41 8.42 16.66
CA ALA A 312 19.77 8.95 16.45
C ALA A 312 20.85 8.31 17.36
N PRO A 313 22.15 8.22 16.95
CA PRO A 313 23.01 9.41 16.86
C PRO A 313 24.19 9.38 15.85
N THR A 314 24.79 10.57 15.73
CA THR A 314 26.16 10.98 15.37
C THR A 314 27.11 9.93 14.77
N ALA A 315 27.33 9.97 13.45
CA ALA A 315 28.57 9.49 12.86
C ALA A 315 28.84 10.18 11.52
N THR A 316 29.94 10.93 11.48
CA THR A 316 30.57 11.44 10.26
C THR A 316 31.08 10.24 9.45
N LEU A 317 30.71 10.11 8.17
CA LEU A 317 31.28 9.11 7.25
C LEU A 317 31.78 9.77 5.96
N PRO A 318 32.81 9.18 5.32
CA PRO A 318 33.74 9.87 4.44
C PRO A 318 33.24 10.03 3.00
N THR A 319 33.81 11.04 2.35
CA THR A 319 33.61 11.45 0.97
C THR A 319 34.30 10.49 -0.01
N GLY A 320 33.57 10.00 -1.02
CA GLY A 320 34.20 9.39 -2.19
C GLY A 320 33.29 8.65 -3.18
N ARG A 321 33.00 9.32 -4.31
CA ARG A 321 33.17 8.85 -5.70
C ARG A 321 31.96 9.04 -6.65
N LEU A 322 32.32 9.59 -7.82
CA LEU A 322 31.55 10.08 -8.97
C LEU A 322 30.97 8.99 -9.90
N LEU A 323 29.89 9.30 -10.65
CA LEU A 323 29.86 9.55 -12.12
C LEU A 323 28.44 9.47 -12.74
N SER A 324 28.00 10.52 -13.49
CA SER A 324 27.15 10.54 -14.73
C SER A 324 26.43 11.90 -14.94
N PRO A 325 25.99 12.27 -16.17
CA PRO A 325 25.99 13.66 -16.67
C PRO A 325 24.93 14.57 -16.02
N ALA A 326 25.25 15.87 -16.02
CA ALA A 326 24.56 16.91 -15.26
C ALA A 326 23.08 17.10 -15.68
N VAL A 327 22.19 16.48 -14.91
CA VAL A 327 20.84 17.00 -14.66
C VAL A 327 21.00 18.28 -13.81
N PRO A 328 20.10 19.28 -13.89
CA PRO A 328 19.99 20.27 -12.83
C PRO A 328 19.68 19.54 -11.52
N ALA A 329 20.73 19.24 -10.75
CA ALA A 329 20.58 18.65 -9.44
C ALA A 329 19.79 19.65 -8.59
N PHE A 330 18.91 19.14 -7.73
CA PHE A 330 18.40 19.99 -6.67
C PHE A 330 19.60 20.48 -5.85
N THR A 331 19.81 21.79 -5.79
CA THR A 331 20.96 22.42 -5.11
C THR A 331 20.65 22.86 -3.68
N GLY A 332 19.44 22.59 -3.18
CA GLY A 332 19.04 22.92 -1.82
C GLY A 332 19.38 21.85 -0.78
N THR A 333 19.20 22.18 0.50
CA THR A 333 19.32 21.23 1.60
C THR A 333 18.19 20.20 1.55
N ASN A 334 18.54 18.91 1.52
CA ASN A 334 17.56 17.85 1.69
C ASN A 334 17.15 17.73 3.16
N ARG A 335 15.87 17.93 3.42
CA ARG A 335 15.31 17.90 4.77
C ARG A 335 14.73 16.53 5.15
N PHE A 336 14.65 15.59 4.22
CA PHE A 336 13.98 14.31 4.41
C PHE A 336 14.87 13.28 5.08
N THR A 337 14.33 12.65 6.12
CA THR A 337 14.86 11.44 6.71
C THR A 337 14.50 10.23 5.86
N GLN A 338 15.40 9.26 5.78
CA GLN A 338 15.11 8.00 5.13
C GLN A 338 14.12 7.19 5.99
N ALA A 339 13.07 6.65 5.36
CA ALA A 339 12.12 5.73 6.00
C ALA A 339 11.38 6.32 7.23
N ALA A 340 10.78 7.51 7.05
CA ALA A 340 10.05 8.18 8.12
C ALA A 340 8.53 8.11 7.91
N GLU A 341 7.82 7.71 8.96
CA GLU A 341 6.35 7.59 8.95
C GLU A 341 5.64 8.92 9.20
N SER A 342 6.42 9.99 9.43
CA SER A 342 5.99 11.37 9.48
C SER A 342 7.00 12.23 8.71
N LEU A 343 6.55 13.37 8.20
CA LEU A 343 7.47 14.33 7.60
C LEU A 343 8.36 14.95 8.68
N PRO A 344 9.64 15.26 8.36
CA PRO A 344 10.49 16.07 9.22
C PRO A 344 9.80 17.40 9.58
N TYR A 345 9.84 17.76 10.86
CA TYR A 345 9.25 19.00 11.38
C TYR A 345 10.16 19.59 12.46
N ASN A 346 10.03 20.89 12.71
CA ASN A 346 10.78 21.56 13.77
C ASN A 346 10.21 21.17 15.13
N THR A 347 10.99 20.49 15.97
CA THR A 347 10.57 20.07 17.31
C THR A 347 10.52 21.21 18.32
N ALA A 348 11.27 22.30 18.12
CA ALA A 348 11.29 23.47 19.01
C ALA A 348 10.04 24.35 18.86
N THR A 349 9.41 24.34 17.68
CA THR A 349 8.18 25.09 17.38
C THR A 349 7.01 24.17 17.01
N GLY A 350 7.17 22.86 17.22
CA GLY A 350 6.18 21.86 16.86
C GLY A 350 4.89 22.03 17.66
N ILE A 351 3.78 21.61 17.09
CA ILE A 351 2.50 21.54 17.80
C ILE A 351 2.28 20.07 18.19
N ASP A 352 1.79 19.83 19.41
CA ASP A 352 1.48 18.48 19.87
C ASP A 352 0.14 18.01 19.30
N PHE A 353 0.17 17.08 18.36
CA PHE A 353 -1.06 16.52 17.81
C PHE A 353 -1.60 15.34 18.61
N ARG A 354 -1.00 14.97 19.76
CA ARG A 354 -1.48 13.83 20.57
C ARG A 354 -2.87 14.02 21.17
N SER A 355 -3.32 15.26 21.35
CA SER A 355 -4.70 15.58 21.76
C SER A 355 -5.72 15.25 20.67
N VAL A 356 -5.31 15.31 19.40
CA VAL A 356 -6.14 14.92 18.25
C VAL A 356 -5.97 13.43 17.96
N ARG A 357 -4.73 12.94 17.99
CA ARG A 357 -4.38 11.57 17.63
C ARG A 357 -3.17 11.05 18.37
N SER A 358 -3.35 10.07 19.26
CA SER A 358 -2.29 9.62 20.16
C SER A 358 -1.15 8.85 19.47
N ASP A 359 -1.43 8.18 18.36
CA ASP A 359 -0.45 7.47 17.54
C ASP A 359 0.31 8.38 16.55
N THR A 360 0.07 9.70 16.58
CA THR A 360 0.77 10.64 15.69
C THR A 360 2.30 10.61 15.86
N GLY A 361 2.99 10.84 14.74
CA GLY A 361 4.43 11.10 14.72
C GLY A 361 4.82 12.54 15.07
N TYR A 362 3.86 13.46 15.20
CA TYR A 362 4.11 14.89 15.48
C TYR A 362 3.93 15.20 16.95
N ARG A 363 5.05 15.16 17.69
CA ARG A 363 5.10 15.35 19.14
C ARG A 363 6.12 16.43 19.51
N VAL A 364 5.77 17.33 20.42
CA VAL A 364 6.76 18.11 21.14
C VAL A 364 7.20 17.30 22.34
N ASN A 365 8.42 16.78 22.31
CA ASN A 365 9.08 16.38 23.54
C ASN A 365 10.33 17.24 23.66
N ASN A 366 10.37 18.09 24.68
CA ASN A 366 11.45 19.04 24.94
C ASN A 366 12.82 18.35 25.20
N SER A 367 12.85 17.03 25.22
CA SER A 367 14.04 16.19 25.39
C SER A 367 14.56 15.53 24.09
N SER A 368 13.85 15.63 22.96
CA SER A 368 14.32 15.08 21.68
C SER A 368 15.15 16.12 20.93
N SER A 369 16.46 16.12 21.15
CA SER A 369 17.43 16.98 20.45
C SER A 369 17.72 16.53 19.00
N THR A 370 17.06 15.49 18.50
CA THR A 370 17.37 14.88 17.20
C THR A 370 16.12 14.52 16.39
N ALA A 371 15.62 15.49 15.63
CA ALA A 371 14.91 15.24 14.37
C ALA A 371 15.11 16.48 13.47
N PHE A 372 15.88 16.32 12.40
CA PHE A 372 16.44 17.41 11.59
C PHE A 372 15.41 18.38 10.99
N ALA A 373 15.86 19.64 10.87
CA ALA A 373 15.07 20.85 10.73
C ALA A 373 15.11 21.50 9.32
N GLY A 374 14.23 22.48 9.14
CA GLY A 374 14.46 23.69 8.33
C GLY A 374 13.74 24.87 8.99
N THR A 375 14.26 26.09 8.86
CA THR A 375 13.71 27.31 9.51
C THR A 375 12.29 27.70 9.07
N ILE A 376 11.68 27.02 8.09
CA ILE A 376 10.45 27.48 7.42
C ILE A 376 9.33 26.41 7.33
N ASN A 377 9.55 25.15 7.71
CA ASN A 377 8.47 24.14 7.65
C ASN A 377 7.80 23.99 9.02
N SER A 378 7.04 25.01 9.43
CA SER A 378 6.20 24.90 10.62
C SER A 378 4.89 24.19 10.25
N ILE A 379 4.47 23.25 11.07
CA ILE A 379 3.10 22.75 11.00
C ILE A 379 2.23 23.86 11.58
N SER A 380 1.21 24.30 10.84
CA SER A 380 0.38 25.46 11.21
C SER A 380 -0.52 25.23 12.43
N GLY A 381 -0.55 24.01 12.96
CA GLY A 381 -1.58 23.56 13.90
C GLY A 381 -2.86 23.14 13.19
N ASP A 382 -2.98 23.46 11.90
CA ASP A 382 -4.13 23.12 11.10
C ASP A 382 -4.11 21.64 10.73
N TYR A 383 -5.23 20.99 10.94
CA TYR A 383 -5.53 19.67 10.42
C TYR A 383 -6.93 19.64 9.80
N PHE A 384 -7.09 18.78 8.81
CA PHE A 384 -8.38 18.51 8.18
C PHE A 384 -9.06 17.34 8.89
N ASN A 385 -10.21 17.60 9.51
CA ASN A 385 -10.95 16.58 10.28
C ASN A 385 -11.90 15.73 9.41
N GLY A 386 -11.89 15.93 8.09
CA GLY A 386 -12.81 15.29 7.14
C GLY A 386 -13.91 16.21 6.62
N THR A 387 -14.26 17.27 7.34
CA THR A 387 -15.32 18.22 6.95
C THR A 387 -14.87 19.67 6.95
N ALA A 388 -13.86 20.01 7.77
CA ALA A 388 -13.32 21.35 7.91
C ALA A 388 -11.83 21.31 8.23
N ILE A 389 -11.17 22.44 7.99
CA ILE A 389 -9.84 22.72 8.53
C ILE A 389 -10.02 23.24 9.95
N VAL A 390 -9.37 22.60 10.91
CA VAL A 390 -9.44 22.89 12.35
C VAL A 390 -8.03 23.15 12.86
N ASN A 391 -7.88 24.07 13.81
CA ASN A 391 -6.59 24.35 14.44
C ASN A 391 -6.49 23.66 15.81
N VAL A 392 -5.35 23.03 16.11
CA VAL A 392 -5.05 22.51 17.45
C VAL A 392 -4.70 23.69 18.35
N ALA A 393 -5.59 24.06 19.26
CA ALA A 393 -5.35 25.13 20.22
C ALA A 393 -4.07 24.85 21.01
N ASN A 394 -3.14 25.81 21.00
CA ASN A 394 -1.93 25.75 21.80
C ASN A 394 -2.35 25.75 23.29
N THR A 395 -2.08 24.67 24.01
CA THR A 395 -2.69 24.34 25.32
C THR A 395 -2.26 25.24 26.50
N GLY A 396 -1.92 26.51 26.25
CA GLY A 396 -1.43 27.46 27.25
C GLY A 396 -2.38 28.57 27.65
N THR A 397 -3.29 29.03 26.78
CA THR A 397 -4.32 30.03 27.13
C THR A 397 -5.53 29.87 26.22
N ASN A 398 -6.72 30.03 26.81
CA ASN A 398 -8.08 30.03 26.25
C ASN A 398 -8.24 29.87 24.72
N PRO A 399 -9.01 28.89 24.22
CA PRO A 399 -9.31 28.76 22.80
C PRO A 399 -10.27 29.88 22.40
N SER A 400 -9.73 31.05 22.06
CA SER A 400 -10.47 31.89 21.12
C SER A 400 -10.61 31.07 19.84
N VAL A 401 -11.83 31.04 19.32
CA VAL A 401 -12.15 30.49 18.00
C VAL A 401 -11.37 31.34 16.99
N ALA A 402 -10.10 31.01 16.82
CA ALA A 402 -9.30 31.40 15.70
C ALA A 402 -9.86 30.61 14.51
N GLY A 403 -11.01 31.04 13.97
CA GLY A 403 -11.36 30.71 12.59
C GLY A 403 -10.13 31.00 11.74
N PRO A 404 -9.80 30.13 10.77
CA PRO A 404 -8.45 29.95 10.20
C PRO A 404 -7.72 31.29 10.20
N THR A 405 -6.93 31.55 11.25
CA THR A 405 -6.40 32.90 11.43
C THR A 405 -5.48 33.11 10.27
N SER A 406 -5.90 34.03 9.42
CA SER A 406 -5.16 34.59 8.31
C SER A 406 -3.68 34.50 8.61
N MET A 407 -2.99 33.75 7.73
CA MET A 407 -1.53 33.65 7.69
C MET A 407 -0.85 34.99 7.95
N PRO A 408 0.40 34.98 8.47
CA PRO A 408 1.16 36.18 8.80
C PRO A 408 0.98 37.25 7.73
N THR A 409 0.36 38.36 8.12
CA THR A 409 0.28 39.57 7.32
C THR A 409 1.69 40.11 7.15
N GLY A 410 2.35 39.72 6.08
CA GLY A 410 3.72 40.11 5.75
C GLY A 410 4.49 38.95 5.12
N SER A 411 4.65 39.00 3.80
CA SER A 411 5.29 37.99 2.96
C SER A 411 4.51 36.67 2.83
N VAL A 412 4.41 36.18 1.59
CA VAL A 412 3.73 34.96 1.18
C VAL A 412 4.17 33.79 2.07
N GLY A 413 3.37 33.48 3.11
CA GLY A 413 3.61 32.42 4.08
C GLY A 413 3.46 31.03 3.48
N SER A 414 4.32 30.73 2.52
CA SER A 414 4.59 29.40 2.03
C SER A 414 5.32 28.59 3.10
N GLY A 415 5.03 27.29 3.19
CA GLY A 415 5.74 26.36 4.08
C GLY A 415 4.91 25.67 5.16
N TYR A 416 3.63 26.01 5.31
CA TYR A 416 2.79 25.34 6.30
C TYR A 416 2.16 24.04 5.78
N PHE A 417 2.39 22.95 6.50
CA PHE A 417 1.68 21.70 6.29
C PHE A 417 0.26 21.80 6.85
N LEU A 418 -0.73 21.45 6.03
CA LEU A 418 -2.04 20.99 6.47
C LEU A 418 -1.94 19.49 6.74
N LEU A 419 -2.29 19.07 7.96
CA LEU A 419 -2.25 17.66 8.33
C LEU A 419 -3.61 17.00 8.09
N ALA A 420 -3.64 15.76 7.64
CA ALA A 420 -4.86 14.95 7.57
C ALA A 420 -4.54 13.49 7.85
N ASP A 421 -5.49 12.72 8.36
CA ASP A 421 -5.30 11.31 8.68
C ASP A 421 -5.83 10.37 7.61
N GLY A 422 -4.97 9.44 7.22
CA GLY A 422 -5.28 8.45 6.19
C GLY A 422 -5.38 9.05 4.78
N SER A 423 -5.34 8.17 3.78
CA SER A 423 -5.35 8.57 2.37
C SER A 423 -6.65 9.29 1.98
N SER A 424 -7.82 8.80 2.39
CA SER A 424 -9.11 9.46 2.07
C SER A 424 -9.18 10.91 2.52
N ARG A 425 -8.71 11.23 3.73
CA ARG A 425 -8.78 12.62 4.22
C ARG A 425 -7.67 13.48 3.66
N VAL A 426 -6.50 12.93 3.33
CA VAL A 426 -5.51 13.68 2.53
C VAL A 426 -6.08 14.06 1.17
N ALA A 427 -6.71 13.12 0.45
CA ALA A 427 -7.36 13.42 -0.81
C ALA A 427 -8.44 14.50 -0.66
N ALA A 428 -9.34 14.32 0.31
CA ALA A 428 -10.40 15.28 0.58
C ALA A 428 -9.87 16.65 1.02
N ALA A 429 -8.78 16.71 1.79
CA ALA A 429 -8.13 17.96 2.19
C ALA A 429 -7.55 18.71 0.99
N ILE A 430 -6.94 18.00 0.03
CA ILE A 430 -6.40 18.60 -1.21
C ILE A 430 -7.54 19.22 -2.03
N THR A 431 -8.65 18.50 -2.21
CA THR A 431 -9.82 18.99 -2.96
C THR A 431 -10.75 19.88 -2.13
N PHE A 432 -10.50 20.02 -0.83
CA PHE A 432 -11.34 20.85 0.04
C PHE A 432 -11.36 22.28 -0.46
N ALA A 433 -12.47 22.98 -0.18
CA ALA A 433 -12.73 24.32 -0.64
C ALA A 433 -11.50 25.25 -0.48
N PRO A 434 -11.34 26.22 -1.42
CA PRO A 434 -10.31 27.24 -1.31
C PRO A 434 -10.28 27.90 0.07
N ASP A 435 -9.10 27.89 0.68
CA ASP A 435 -8.85 28.32 2.06
C ASP A 435 -7.95 29.55 2.14
N TYR A 436 -7.54 30.08 0.98
CA TYR A 436 -6.73 31.29 0.89
C TYR A 436 -7.48 32.40 0.15
N VAL A 437 -7.88 33.47 0.84
CA VAL A 437 -8.58 34.61 0.23
C VAL A 437 -7.58 35.70 -0.12
N LEU A 438 -7.56 36.13 -1.38
CA LEU A 438 -6.71 37.22 -1.86
C LEU A 438 -7.43 38.02 -2.94
N ASN A 439 -7.56 39.33 -2.74
CA ASN A 439 -8.14 40.25 -3.72
C ASN A 439 -9.53 39.82 -4.26
N GLY A 440 -10.40 39.30 -3.38
CA GLY A 440 -11.74 38.82 -3.76
C GLY A 440 -11.77 37.46 -4.48
N VAL A 441 -10.61 36.83 -4.67
CA VAL A 441 -10.45 35.45 -5.17
C VAL A 441 -10.19 34.53 -3.98
N ARG A 442 -10.67 33.28 -4.06
CA ARG A 442 -10.31 32.24 -3.10
C ARG A 442 -9.44 31.19 -3.81
N LEU A 443 -8.23 30.96 -3.35
CA LEU A 443 -7.25 30.06 -3.95
C LEU A 443 -7.12 28.74 -3.17
N ASN A 444 -6.80 27.68 -3.89
CA ASN A 444 -6.53 26.33 -3.44
C ASN A 444 -5.27 25.80 -4.14
N GLY A 445 -4.08 26.19 -3.67
CA GLY A 445 -2.82 25.64 -4.19
C GLY A 445 -2.35 24.36 -3.49
N LYS A 446 -3.28 23.59 -2.90
CA LYS A 446 -2.94 22.40 -2.10
C LYS A 446 -2.35 21.28 -2.94
N VAL A 447 -1.28 20.67 -2.43
CA VAL A 447 -0.59 19.52 -3.02
C VAL A 447 -0.14 18.56 -1.92
N GLY A 448 -0.25 17.26 -2.15
CA GLY A 448 0.16 16.24 -1.20
C GLY A 448 0.68 14.98 -1.87
N TYR A 449 0.90 13.95 -1.06
CA TYR A 449 1.27 12.62 -1.53
C TYR A 449 0.24 11.60 -1.05
N ILE A 450 -0.17 10.71 -1.95
CA ILE A 450 -1.22 9.72 -1.70
C ILE A 450 -1.00 8.49 -2.58
N SER A 451 -1.59 7.36 -2.21
CA SER A 451 -1.62 6.18 -3.08
C SER A 451 -2.33 6.46 -4.41
N ALA A 452 -1.86 5.79 -5.47
CA ALA A 452 -2.34 5.95 -6.83
C ALA A 452 -3.82 5.52 -7.05
N ASP A 453 -4.43 4.81 -6.10
CA ASP A 453 -5.84 4.40 -6.14
C ASP A 453 -6.82 5.56 -5.86
N PHE A 454 -6.36 6.69 -5.32
CA PHE A 454 -7.21 7.87 -5.08
C PHE A 454 -7.19 8.89 -6.21
N VAL A 455 -6.31 8.72 -7.19
CA VAL A 455 -6.08 9.69 -8.27
C VAL A 455 -6.44 9.10 -9.62
N THR A 456 -6.89 9.95 -10.52
CA THR A 456 -7.13 9.59 -11.92
C THR A 456 -5.87 8.94 -12.54
N PRO A 457 -6.00 7.80 -13.26
CA PRO A 457 -7.22 7.20 -13.80
C PRO A 457 -7.85 6.07 -12.95
N SER A 458 -7.57 6.02 -11.64
CA SER A 458 -8.19 5.02 -10.77
C SER A 458 -9.72 5.06 -10.88
N VAL A 459 -10.37 3.91 -10.84
CA VAL A 459 -11.85 3.85 -10.72
C VAL A 459 -12.35 4.41 -9.38
N ASP A 460 -11.49 4.45 -8.36
CA ASP A 460 -11.73 5.06 -7.06
C ASP A 460 -11.17 6.49 -6.96
N ALA A 461 -10.84 7.11 -8.10
CA ALA A 461 -10.35 8.48 -8.13
C ALA A 461 -11.38 9.47 -7.57
N ILE A 462 -10.93 10.36 -6.70
CA ILE A 462 -11.78 11.42 -6.15
C ILE A 462 -11.92 12.54 -7.19
N ALA A 463 -13.17 12.97 -7.43
CA ALA A 463 -13.46 14.05 -8.37
C ALA A 463 -12.66 15.32 -8.02
N GLY A 464 -12.05 15.94 -9.04
CA GLY A 464 -11.21 17.12 -8.87
C GLY A 464 -9.79 16.83 -8.38
N LEU A 465 -9.46 15.60 -7.96
CA LEU A 465 -8.10 15.21 -7.57
C LEU A 465 -7.33 14.65 -8.77
N SER A 466 -6.18 15.25 -9.06
CA SER A 466 -5.32 14.87 -10.17
C SER A 466 -3.92 14.47 -9.70
N ALA A 467 -3.28 13.55 -10.42
CA ALA A 467 -1.88 13.22 -10.23
C ALA A 467 -1.00 14.07 -11.15
N ALA A 468 0.14 14.55 -10.63
CA ALA A 468 1.18 15.10 -11.49
C ALA A 468 1.88 13.97 -12.27
N THR A 469 2.30 14.29 -13.49
CA THR A 469 3.23 13.44 -14.25
C THR A 469 4.65 13.78 -13.85
N LEU A 470 5.42 12.78 -13.47
CA LEU A 470 6.75 12.98 -12.88
C LEU A 470 7.83 12.51 -13.85
N GLN A 471 8.93 13.25 -13.88
CA GLN A 471 10.10 12.96 -14.69
C GLN A 471 10.69 11.57 -14.36
N VAL A 472 10.77 10.70 -15.38
CA VAL A 472 11.26 9.32 -15.22
C VAL A 472 12.78 9.30 -15.14
N GLY A 473 13.32 8.73 -14.04
CA GLY A 473 14.76 8.65 -13.81
C GLY A 473 15.48 9.99 -14.02
N VAL A 474 16.40 10.02 -14.98
CA VAL A 474 17.17 11.21 -15.36
C VAL A 474 16.75 11.83 -16.71
N SER A 475 15.67 11.33 -17.32
CA SER A 475 15.21 11.79 -18.64
C SER A 475 14.72 13.24 -18.61
N THR A 476 15.04 14.08 -19.59
CA THR A 476 14.52 15.46 -19.66
C THR A 476 13.16 15.55 -20.36
N THR A 477 12.75 14.50 -21.06
CA THR A 477 11.56 14.49 -21.93
C THR A 477 10.51 13.46 -21.53
N LEU A 478 10.90 12.42 -20.80
CA LEU A 478 10.01 11.34 -20.39
C LEU A 478 9.37 11.66 -19.02
N TYR A 479 8.05 11.71 -19.02
CA TYR A 479 7.22 11.88 -17.84
C TYR A 479 6.22 10.73 -17.76
N ALA A 480 5.96 10.22 -16.55
CA ALA A 480 5.04 9.12 -16.34
C ALA A 480 4.11 9.36 -15.16
N ASN A 481 2.97 8.65 -15.17
CA ASN A 481 1.95 8.71 -14.12
C ASN A 481 2.14 7.58 -13.09
N PRO A 482 1.67 7.77 -11.85
CA PRO A 482 1.59 6.75 -10.80
C PRO A 482 0.70 5.57 -11.23
N THR A 483 1.32 4.48 -11.69
CA THR A 483 0.59 3.31 -12.19
C THR A 483 1.17 2.00 -11.69
N ALA A 484 0.32 0.97 -11.66
CA ALA A 484 0.69 -0.41 -11.39
C ALA A 484 1.86 -0.90 -12.26
N ALA A 485 1.86 -0.53 -13.55
CA ALA A 485 2.91 -0.89 -14.49
C ALA A 485 4.27 -0.24 -14.14
N ALA A 486 4.26 1.04 -13.76
CA ALA A 486 5.46 1.74 -13.32
C ALA A 486 6.01 1.13 -12.02
N ALA A 487 5.15 0.79 -11.05
CA ALA A 487 5.55 0.12 -9.81
C ALA A 487 6.16 -1.26 -10.06
N ARG A 488 5.57 -2.08 -10.94
CA ARG A 488 6.15 -3.38 -11.36
C ARG A 488 7.51 -3.23 -12.02
N THR A 489 7.65 -2.24 -12.90
CA THR A 489 8.92 -1.95 -13.57
C THR A 489 10.01 -1.54 -12.57
N ALA A 490 9.65 -0.76 -11.54
CA ALA A 490 10.59 -0.33 -10.50
C ALA A 490 11.11 -1.48 -9.64
N LEU A 491 10.26 -2.47 -9.33
CA LEU A 491 10.67 -3.66 -8.61
C LEU A 491 11.70 -4.47 -9.42
N GLY A 492 11.56 -4.47 -10.75
CA GLY A 492 12.57 -5.00 -11.67
C GLY A 492 12.97 -6.42 -11.33
N THR A 493 14.27 -6.62 -11.05
CA THR A 493 14.86 -7.93 -10.76
C THR A 493 15.14 -8.15 -9.26
N ILE A 494 14.61 -7.31 -8.38
CA ILE A 494 14.77 -7.49 -6.94
C ILE A 494 14.10 -8.82 -6.54
N LEU A 495 14.89 -9.75 -6.00
CA LEU A 495 14.43 -11.08 -5.61
C LEU A 495 13.90 -11.11 -4.17
N PRO A 496 12.98 -12.03 -3.83
CA PRO A 496 12.63 -12.29 -2.43
C PRO A 496 13.84 -12.82 -1.64
N PRO A 497 13.80 -12.82 -0.28
CA PRO A 497 14.88 -13.39 0.52
C PRO A 497 15.15 -14.86 0.18
N GLN A 498 16.42 -15.26 0.12
CA GLN A 498 16.87 -16.64 -0.15
C GLN A 498 16.15 -17.28 -1.34
N SER A 499 16.10 -16.56 -2.46
CA SER A 499 15.37 -17.00 -3.65
C SER A 499 16.21 -16.92 -4.90
N ASP A 500 16.02 -17.87 -5.81
CA ASP A 500 16.49 -17.74 -7.19
C ASP A 500 15.58 -16.79 -8.01
N THR A 501 15.89 -16.62 -9.29
CA THR A 501 15.12 -15.78 -10.21
C THR A 501 13.69 -16.27 -10.44
N ALA A 502 13.42 -17.56 -10.20
CA ALA A 502 12.08 -18.14 -10.28
C ALA A 502 11.31 -18.01 -8.96
N GLY A 503 11.92 -17.54 -7.87
CA GLY A 503 11.32 -17.46 -6.53
C GLY A 503 11.41 -18.75 -5.72
N LEU A 504 12.16 -19.75 -6.20
CA LEU A 504 12.40 -20.99 -5.45
C LEU A 504 13.38 -20.75 -4.32
N PHE A 505 13.17 -21.46 -3.21
CA PHE A 505 14.02 -21.33 -2.04
C PHE A 505 15.41 -21.91 -2.29
N VAL A 506 16.45 -21.16 -1.94
CA VAL A 506 17.86 -21.58 -2.08
C VAL A 506 18.53 -21.51 -0.72
N SER A 507 18.73 -22.66 -0.07
CA SER A 507 19.40 -22.75 1.24
C SER A 507 20.92 -22.80 1.14
N ALA A 508 21.46 -23.33 0.04
CA ALA A 508 22.90 -23.58 -0.13
C ALA A 508 23.73 -22.29 -0.36
N THR A 509 23.08 -21.19 -0.74
CA THR A 509 23.74 -19.91 -1.00
C THR A 509 23.16 -18.86 -0.06
N PRO A 510 23.94 -18.36 0.91
CA PRO A 510 23.51 -17.25 1.75
C PRO A 510 23.11 -16.05 0.89
N ASP A 511 21.99 -15.43 1.23
CA ASP A 511 21.60 -14.17 0.60
C ASP A 511 22.59 -13.08 1.01
N SER A 512 23.35 -12.56 0.05
CA SER A 512 24.42 -11.59 0.33
C SER A 512 23.90 -10.21 0.72
N ARG A 513 22.59 -9.98 0.62
CA ARG A 513 21.97 -8.72 1.03
C ARG A 513 21.85 -8.70 2.55
N ASN A 514 22.45 -7.68 3.15
CA ASN A 514 22.31 -7.42 4.57
C ASN A 514 20.96 -6.74 4.84
N VAL A 515 20.32 -7.13 5.94
CA VAL A 515 19.04 -6.60 6.41
C VAL A 515 19.14 -6.33 7.90
N ARG A 516 18.16 -5.62 8.47
CA ARG A 516 18.15 -5.37 9.91
C ARG A 516 18.03 -6.69 10.69
N ALA A 517 18.87 -6.83 11.72
CA ALA A 517 18.75 -7.93 12.67
C ALA A 517 17.49 -7.79 13.53
N LEU A 518 16.96 -8.93 13.97
CA LEU A 518 15.85 -8.96 14.93
C LEU A 518 16.31 -8.58 16.34
N THR A 519 17.59 -8.82 16.64
CA THR A 519 18.25 -8.53 17.91
C THR A 519 19.65 -8.01 17.64
N GLY A 520 20.09 -6.99 18.39
CA GLY A 520 21.37 -6.33 18.15
C GLY A 520 21.32 -5.31 17.00
N THR A 521 22.46 -4.65 16.77
CA THR A 521 22.60 -3.55 15.81
C THR A 521 23.23 -3.98 14.49
N ASP A 522 23.92 -5.13 14.48
CA ASP A 522 24.69 -5.57 13.32
C ASP A 522 23.76 -6.11 12.23
N PRO A 523 23.87 -5.63 10.98
CA PRO A 523 23.11 -6.20 9.87
C PRO A 523 23.40 -7.69 9.68
N VAL A 524 22.38 -8.46 9.35
CA VAL A 524 22.47 -9.91 9.11
C VAL A 524 22.11 -10.24 7.67
N PRO A 525 22.59 -11.37 7.11
CA PRO A 525 22.13 -11.86 5.81
C PRO A 525 20.60 -12.03 5.77
N ALA A 526 19.98 -11.70 4.65
CA ALA A 526 18.54 -11.83 4.47
C ALA A 526 18.12 -13.31 4.52
N THR A 527 17.12 -13.63 5.35
CA THR A 527 16.54 -14.98 5.43
C THR A 527 15.02 -14.91 5.37
N ARG A 528 14.38 -15.96 4.84
CA ARG A 528 12.91 -16.05 4.82
C ARG A 528 12.31 -16.11 6.24
N ALA A 529 13.07 -16.61 7.21
CA ALA A 529 12.70 -16.66 8.62
C ALA A 529 12.79 -15.30 9.34
N ASN A 530 13.51 -14.32 8.78
CA ASN A 530 13.51 -12.97 9.32
C ASN A 530 12.33 -12.17 8.71
N PRO A 531 11.25 -11.87 9.47
CA PRO A 531 10.10 -11.13 8.93
C PRO A 531 10.45 -9.71 8.46
N VAL A 532 11.53 -9.11 8.96
CA VAL A 532 12.00 -7.79 8.52
C VAL A 532 12.68 -7.87 7.14
N ALA A 533 13.29 -9.02 6.81
CA ALA A 533 14.04 -9.20 5.56
C ALA A 533 13.15 -9.03 4.32
N TRP A 534 11.89 -9.46 4.38
CA TRP A 534 10.94 -9.40 3.26
C TRP A 534 10.64 -7.96 2.80
N ALA A 535 10.79 -6.97 3.67
CA ALA A 535 10.74 -5.56 3.30
C ALA A 535 12.13 -5.01 2.97
N ASP A 536 13.16 -5.37 3.75
CA ASP A 536 14.49 -4.77 3.64
C ASP A 536 15.20 -5.08 2.34
N VAL A 537 15.02 -6.29 1.80
CA VAL A 537 15.65 -6.65 0.51
C VAL A 537 15.18 -5.79 -0.66
N LEU A 538 14.03 -5.12 -0.53
CA LEU A 538 13.50 -4.15 -1.51
C LEU A 538 14.32 -2.86 -1.57
N TYR A 539 15.14 -2.63 -0.55
CA TYR A 539 15.89 -1.39 -0.35
C TYR A 539 17.38 -1.61 -0.06
N ALA A 540 17.85 -2.86 0.00
CA ALA A 540 19.22 -3.21 0.36
C ALA A 540 20.25 -2.90 -0.74
N ASP A 541 19.87 -3.00 -2.01
CA ASP A 541 20.76 -2.70 -3.14
C ASP A 541 20.75 -1.20 -3.46
N THR A 542 21.94 -0.64 -3.57
CA THR A 542 22.19 0.77 -3.85
C THR A 542 21.93 1.13 -5.31
N ASN A 543 22.05 0.16 -6.23
CA ASN A 543 21.84 0.31 -7.66
C ASN A 543 20.41 -0.06 -8.10
N GLN A 544 19.74 -0.93 -7.34
CA GLN A 544 18.39 -1.41 -7.65
C GLN A 544 17.52 -1.47 -6.39
N SER A 545 16.84 -0.37 -6.09
CA SER A 545 15.97 -0.25 -4.92
C SER A 545 14.69 0.51 -5.26
N LEU A 546 13.58 0.14 -4.62
CA LEU A 546 12.30 0.83 -4.76
C LEU A 546 12.36 2.29 -4.28
N ALA A 547 13.33 2.64 -3.44
CA ALA A 547 13.54 4.03 -3.01
C ALA A 547 14.17 4.91 -4.10
N ARG A 548 14.82 4.30 -5.11
CA ARG A 548 15.66 5.02 -6.07
C ARG A 548 15.31 4.78 -7.55
N PRO A 549 14.08 4.71 -8.07
CA PRO A 549 13.88 4.31 -9.46
C PRO A 549 14.62 5.22 -10.45
N ALA A 550 15.75 4.70 -10.95
CA ALA A 550 17.08 5.33 -11.05
C ALA A 550 17.17 6.87 -10.95
N LEU A 551 16.88 7.37 -9.75
CA LEU A 551 16.99 8.77 -9.29
C LEU A 551 15.99 9.78 -9.88
N GLY A 552 14.81 9.32 -10.21
CA GLY A 552 13.62 10.13 -10.44
C GLY A 552 12.39 9.28 -10.18
N TYR A 553 11.31 9.50 -10.91
CA TYR A 553 10.10 8.67 -10.83
C TYR A 553 10.32 7.27 -11.47
N PRO A 554 9.64 6.18 -11.03
CA PRO A 554 8.55 6.08 -10.05
C PRO A 554 8.84 6.42 -8.59
N ILE A 555 7.83 6.96 -7.89
CA ILE A 555 7.77 6.91 -6.42
C ILE A 555 6.91 5.70 -6.08
N THR A 556 7.51 4.65 -5.51
CA THR A 556 6.80 3.40 -5.25
C THR A 556 7.36 2.67 -4.05
N GLY A 557 6.54 1.84 -3.44
CA GLY A 557 6.94 0.89 -2.42
C GLY A 557 6.05 -0.34 -2.45
N THR A 558 5.92 -0.99 -1.29
CA THR A 558 5.07 -2.16 -1.12
C THR A 558 4.18 -1.99 0.08
N THR A 559 2.98 -2.58 0.02
CA THR A 559 2.17 -2.80 1.22
C THR A 559 2.41 -4.22 1.70
N GLN A 560 2.98 -4.32 2.89
CA GLN A 560 3.19 -5.58 3.59
C GLN A 560 1.87 -6.04 4.19
N VAL A 561 1.55 -7.32 4.03
CA VAL A 561 0.57 -7.98 4.87
C VAL A 561 1.26 -8.52 6.12
N LEU A 562 0.63 -8.36 7.27
CA LEU A 562 1.12 -8.77 8.58
C LEU A 562 0.19 -9.86 9.11
N LEU A 563 0.74 -11.04 9.37
CA LEU A 563 -0.02 -12.25 9.66
C LEU A 563 0.63 -13.03 10.81
N TYR A 564 -0.02 -14.13 11.16
CA TYR A 564 0.36 -15.06 12.22
C TYR A 564 0.62 -16.45 11.62
N THR A 565 1.45 -17.30 12.23
CA THR A 565 1.52 -18.71 11.79
C THR A 565 0.36 -19.55 12.32
N CYS A 566 -0.22 -19.20 13.47
CA CYS A 566 -1.27 -19.98 14.11
C CYS A 566 -2.62 -19.25 14.09
N TYR A 567 -3.58 -19.81 13.36
CA TYR A 567 -4.96 -19.32 13.30
C TYR A 567 -5.93 -20.38 13.85
N ASN A 568 -7.12 -19.95 14.27
CA ASN A 568 -8.23 -20.90 14.41
C ASN A 568 -8.65 -21.47 13.04
N GLY A 569 -9.37 -22.60 13.03
CA GLY A 569 -9.70 -23.36 11.82
C GLY A 569 -10.28 -22.52 10.68
N ALA A 570 -11.39 -21.84 10.96
CA ALA A 570 -12.09 -21.05 9.96
C ALA A 570 -11.34 -19.75 9.58
N ASN A 571 -10.67 -19.09 10.53
CA ASN A 571 -9.85 -17.92 10.21
C ASN A 571 -8.68 -18.30 9.31
N ARG A 572 -8.05 -19.46 9.54
CA ARG A 572 -6.98 -19.97 8.69
C ARG A 572 -7.46 -20.14 7.26
N GLU A 573 -8.60 -20.83 7.09
CA GLU A 573 -9.16 -21.13 5.78
C GLU A 573 -9.57 -19.87 5.04
N ALA A 574 -10.23 -18.94 5.71
CA ALA A 574 -10.56 -17.63 5.15
C ALA A 574 -9.31 -16.84 4.76
N MET A 575 -8.26 -16.84 5.60
CA MET A 575 -7.03 -16.08 5.36
C MET A 575 -6.22 -16.66 4.18
N VAL A 576 -6.00 -17.98 4.18
CA VAL A 576 -5.34 -18.67 3.07
C VAL A 576 -6.14 -18.47 1.79
N SER A 577 -7.47 -18.41 1.89
CA SER A 577 -8.32 -18.16 0.72
C SER A 577 -8.15 -16.76 0.17
N TYR A 578 -8.18 -15.75 1.02
CA TYR A 578 -7.93 -14.37 0.63
C TYR A 578 -6.54 -14.17 0.02
N LEU A 579 -5.50 -14.75 0.62
CA LEU A 579 -4.13 -14.66 0.12
C LEU A 579 -3.96 -15.40 -1.20
N GLY A 580 -4.48 -16.63 -1.30
CA GLY A 580 -4.45 -17.40 -2.55
C GLY A 580 -5.15 -16.68 -3.68
N TRP A 581 -6.28 -16.01 -3.39
CA TRP A 581 -7.03 -15.23 -4.36
C TRP A 581 -6.25 -14.02 -4.82
N THR A 582 -5.75 -13.24 -3.87
CA THR A 582 -4.95 -12.03 -4.14
C THR A 582 -3.67 -12.36 -4.90
N LEU A 583 -3.05 -13.52 -4.63
CA LEU A 583 -1.84 -14.00 -5.29
C LEU A 583 -2.12 -14.78 -6.59
N GLY A 584 -3.37 -14.84 -7.05
CA GLY A 584 -3.75 -15.49 -8.30
C GLY A 584 -3.54 -17.00 -8.34
N GLN A 585 -3.64 -17.69 -7.20
CA GLN A 585 -3.43 -19.13 -7.09
C GLN A 585 -4.71 -19.95 -7.32
N TYR A 586 -5.87 -19.30 -7.46
CA TYR A 586 -7.14 -19.97 -7.72
C TYR A 586 -7.29 -20.31 -9.20
N GLY A 587 -7.43 -21.62 -9.49
CA GLY A 587 -7.81 -22.11 -10.81
C GLY A 587 -9.31 -22.38 -10.97
N THR A 588 -10.02 -22.59 -9.86
CA THR A 588 -11.45 -22.93 -9.81
C THR A 588 -12.16 -22.19 -8.67
N LYS A 589 -13.44 -21.85 -8.84
CA LYS A 589 -14.35 -21.37 -7.79
C LYS A 589 -14.73 -22.51 -6.84
N GLY A 590 -15.39 -22.18 -5.72
CA GLY A 590 -15.93 -23.15 -4.75
C GLY A 590 -16.95 -24.13 -5.33
N ASP A 591 -17.64 -23.77 -6.42
CA ASP A 591 -18.57 -24.65 -7.14
C ASP A 591 -17.87 -25.59 -8.16
N GLY A 592 -16.54 -25.53 -8.28
CA GLY A 592 -15.75 -26.34 -9.20
C GLY A 592 -15.59 -25.76 -10.61
N THR A 593 -16.27 -24.65 -10.93
CA THR A 593 -16.09 -23.97 -12.24
C THR A 593 -14.75 -23.22 -12.29
N PRO A 594 -14.17 -22.95 -13.48
CA PRO A 594 -12.93 -22.18 -13.57
C PRO A 594 -13.05 -20.79 -12.92
N ALA A 595 -12.09 -20.42 -12.08
CA ALA A 595 -12.02 -19.06 -11.55
C ALA A 595 -11.64 -18.11 -12.70
N PRO A 596 -12.27 -16.92 -12.82
CA PRO A 596 -11.94 -15.99 -13.90
C PRO A 596 -10.47 -15.55 -13.80
N THR A 597 -9.64 -16.02 -14.72
CA THR A 597 -8.22 -15.66 -14.76
C THR A 597 -8.08 -14.17 -15.02
N GLY A 598 -7.41 -13.45 -14.12
CA GLY A 598 -7.11 -12.02 -14.31
C GLY A 598 -8.10 -11.04 -13.69
N LEU A 599 -9.14 -11.52 -12.99
CA LEU A 599 -10.15 -10.63 -12.36
C LEU A 599 -9.53 -9.62 -11.37
N LEU A 600 -8.56 -10.04 -10.56
CA LEU A 600 -7.81 -9.12 -9.70
C LEU A 600 -6.59 -8.52 -10.41
N ASN A 601 -5.75 -9.37 -11.02
CA ASN A 601 -4.34 -9.05 -11.31
C ASN A 601 -3.99 -8.93 -12.80
N GLY A 602 -4.96 -9.15 -13.70
CA GLY A 602 -4.74 -9.33 -15.13
C GLY A 602 -5.66 -8.48 -15.99
N VAL A 603 -5.99 -8.98 -17.17
CA VAL A 603 -6.94 -8.39 -18.11
C VAL A 603 -7.95 -9.48 -18.46
N VAL A 604 -9.23 -9.23 -18.23
CA VAL A 604 -10.34 -10.13 -18.59
C VAL A 604 -11.12 -9.47 -19.70
N ALA A 605 -11.24 -10.12 -20.86
CA ALA A 605 -12.00 -9.58 -22.01
C ALA A 605 -11.61 -8.12 -22.35
N ALA A 606 -10.32 -7.85 -22.51
CA ALA A 606 -9.73 -6.51 -22.74
C ALA A 606 -9.90 -5.48 -21.61
N THR A 607 -10.48 -5.88 -20.47
CA THR A 607 -10.68 -4.99 -19.32
C THR A 607 -9.69 -5.33 -18.21
N PRO A 608 -8.96 -4.34 -17.67
CA PRO A 608 -8.05 -4.60 -16.57
C PRO A 608 -8.79 -5.09 -15.32
N GLY A 609 -8.14 -5.96 -14.55
CA GLY A 609 -8.63 -6.43 -13.27
C GLY A 609 -8.63 -5.34 -12.20
N VAL A 610 -9.27 -5.64 -11.07
CA VAL A 610 -9.55 -4.69 -9.98
C VAL A 610 -8.29 -3.95 -9.50
N LEU A 611 -7.15 -4.63 -9.36
CA LEU A 611 -5.92 -3.97 -8.90
C LEU A 611 -5.42 -2.95 -9.94
N PHE A 612 -5.37 -3.36 -11.21
CA PHE A 612 -4.85 -2.51 -12.28
C PHE A 612 -5.73 -1.28 -12.52
N GLN A 613 -7.06 -1.45 -12.43
CA GLN A 613 -8.01 -0.33 -12.48
C GLN A 613 -7.82 0.70 -11.37
N ASN A 614 -7.23 0.30 -10.25
CA ASN A 614 -6.92 1.17 -9.11
C ASN A 614 -5.43 1.53 -9.03
N ASN A 615 -4.69 1.40 -10.14
CA ASN A 615 -3.26 1.67 -10.20
C ASN A 615 -2.39 0.88 -9.20
N ILE A 616 -2.89 -0.21 -8.64
CA ILE A 616 -2.17 -1.09 -7.72
C ILE A 616 -1.78 -2.37 -8.47
N ALA A 617 -0.65 -2.97 -8.10
CA ALA A 617 -0.24 -4.26 -8.63
C ALA A 617 -0.06 -5.28 -7.50
N VAL A 618 -0.32 -6.55 -7.77
CA VAL A 618 0.25 -7.63 -6.96
C VAL A 618 1.75 -7.74 -7.26
N VAL A 619 2.50 -8.27 -6.30
CA VAL A 619 3.90 -8.68 -6.49
C VAL A 619 4.08 -9.65 -7.67
N PRO A 620 5.26 -9.69 -8.33
CA PRO A 620 5.48 -10.54 -9.50
C PRO A 620 5.56 -12.03 -9.15
N ALA A 621 5.56 -12.87 -10.19
CA ALA A 621 5.47 -14.32 -10.06
C ALA A 621 6.57 -14.94 -9.18
N ASN A 622 7.81 -14.45 -9.22
CA ASN A 622 8.89 -14.93 -8.35
C ASN A 622 8.61 -14.63 -6.86
N TRP A 623 8.08 -13.45 -6.55
CA TRP A 623 7.62 -13.10 -5.21
C TRP A 623 6.42 -13.92 -4.79
N THR A 624 5.41 -14.03 -5.65
CA THR A 624 4.24 -14.87 -5.42
C THR A 624 4.66 -16.31 -5.09
N LYS A 625 5.56 -16.89 -5.88
CA LYS A 625 6.05 -18.27 -5.66
C LYS A 625 6.79 -18.40 -4.34
N ALA A 626 7.66 -17.45 -4.01
CA ALA A 626 8.38 -17.46 -2.73
C ALA A 626 7.42 -17.38 -1.54
N ILE A 627 6.41 -16.50 -1.61
CA ILE A 627 5.38 -16.32 -0.58
C ILE A 627 4.56 -17.59 -0.41
N VAL A 628 4.04 -18.14 -1.52
CA VAL A 628 3.22 -19.37 -1.50
C VAL A 628 4.02 -20.52 -0.89
N ASN A 629 5.25 -20.74 -1.36
CA ASN A 629 6.11 -21.82 -0.89
C ASN A 629 6.45 -21.71 0.60
N THR A 630 6.60 -20.48 1.12
CA THR A 630 7.01 -20.27 2.51
C THR A 630 5.84 -20.21 3.48
N PHE A 631 4.74 -19.54 3.10
CA PHE A 631 3.68 -19.18 4.03
C PHE A 631 2.37 -19.92 3.80
N LEU A 632 2.10 -20.40 2.58
CA LEU A 632 0.78 -20.99 2.24
C LEU A 632 0.83 -22.51 1.98
N SER A 633 1.97 -23.04 1.55
CA SER A 633 2.20 -24.48 1.44
C SER A 633 3.01 -24.97 2.62
N ASN A 634 2.71 -26.17 3.12
CA ASN A 634 3.61 -26.90 4.01
C ASN A 634 4.67 -27.59 3.15
N PRO A 635 5.92 -27.08 3.09
CA PRO A 635 7.00 -27.82 2.45
C PRO A 635 7.20 -29.10 3.26
N THR A 636 7.49 -30.24 2.63
CA THR A 636 7.78 -31.46 3.40
C THR A 636 8.80 -31.15 4.49
N ALA A 637 8.54 -31.63 5.72
CA ALA A 637 9.34 -31.29 6.92
C ALA A 637 10.84 -31.60 6.75
N GLU A 638 11.18 -32.49 5.82
CA GLU A 638 12.54 -32.87 5.44
C GLU A 638 13.28 -31.84 4.55
N THR A 639 12.58 -30.82 4.05
CA THR A 639 13.22 -29.72 3.31
C THR A 639 13.72 -28.64 4.27
N ALA A 640 14.82 -27.98 3.92
CA ALA A 640 15.36 -26.85 4.68
C ALA A 640 14.35 -25.69 4.89
N LEU A 641 13.34 -25.56 4.02
CA LEU A 641 12.25 -24.59 4.19
C LEU A 641 11.19 -25.10 5.16
N GLY A 642 10.81 -26.39 5.10
CA GLY A 642 9.88 -27.02 6.04
C GLY A 642 10.39 -26.92 7.48
N ALA A 643 11.70 -27.06 7.70
CA ALA A 643 12.32 -26.87 9.01
C ALA A 643 12.11 -25.46 9.61
N GLN A 644 11.81 -24.45 8.80
CA GLN A 644 11.58 -23.08 9.30
C GLN A 644 10.19 -22.87 9.91
N ASN A 645 9.22 -23.77 9.66
CA ASN A 645 7.90 -23.72 10.30
C ASN A 645 7.11 -22.41 10.11
N LEU A 646 7.24 -21.77 8.93
CA LEU A 646 6.68 -20.45 8.66
C LEU A 646 5.27 -20.45 8.02
N TRP A 647 4.72 -21.61 7.65
CA TRP A 647 3.42 -21.65 6.98
C TRP A 647 2.25 -21.40 7.94
N ILE A 648 1.13 -20.93 7.38
CA ILE A 648 -0.14 -20.66 8.08
C ILE A 648 -0.86 -21.98 8.41
N GLN A 649 -1.19 -22.17 9.69
CA GLN A 649 -1.63 -23.45 10.25
C GLN A 649 -2.85 -23.31 11.15
N ASN A 650 -3.56 -24.43 11.30
CA ASN A 650 -4.64 -24.57 12.27
C ASN A 650 -4.04 -24.77 13.68
N ARG A 651 -4.66 -24.12 14.67
CA ARG A 651 -4.40 -24.31 16.10
C ARG A 651 -4.62 -25.75 16.56
N THR A 652 -5.71 -26.36 16.12
CA THR A 652 -6.16 -27.67 16.57
C THR A 652 -6.35 -28.55 15.33
N ILE A 653 -5.73 -29.72 15.32
CA ILE A 653 -6.33 -30.84 14.58
C ILE A 653 -7.44 -31.30 15.52
N PRO A 654 -8.73 -31.13 15.21
CA PRO A 654 -9.71 -31.96 15.87
C PRO A 654 -9.23 -33.39 15.69
N ALA A 655 -9.38 -34.26 16.69
CA ALA A 655 -9.18 -35.70 16.53
C ALA A 655 -10.23 -36.31 15.56
N TYR A 656 -10.54 -35.62 14.47
CA TYR A 656 -11.38 -36.08 13.37
C TYR A 656 -10.58 -37.09 12.57
N GLN A 657 -10.78 -38.32 13.02
CA GLN A 657 -10.80 -39.57 12.29
C GLN A 657 -9.72 -39.76 11.23
N THR A 658 -8.89 -40.75 11.51
CA THR A 658 -8.15 -41.60 10.57
C THR A 658 -9.03 -42.28 9.50
N ALA A 659 -10.17 -41.71 9.12
CA ALA A 659 -10.83 -42.07 7.89
C ALA A 659 -9.96 -41.53 6.75
N THR A 660 -9.26 -42.44 6.08
CA THR A 660 -8.85 -42.27 4.68
C THR A 660 -10.07 -41.86 3.87
N GLN A 661 -10.36 -40.55 3.83
CA GLN A 661 -11.26 -39.98 2.86
C GLN A 661 -10.44 -39.85 1.58
N ASP A 662 -10.37 -40.96 0.83
CA ASP A 662 -10.03 -40.89 -0.57
C ASP A 662 -11.00 -39.89 -1.20
N ILE A 663 -10.44 -38.79 -1.70
CA ILE A 663 -11.15 -37.82 -2.53
C ILE A 663 -11.58 -38.57 -3.78
N TYR A 664 -12.76 -39.16 -3.74
CA TYR A 664 -13.42 -39.70 -4.92
C TYR A 664 -13.78 -38.50 -5.79
N TYR A 665 -13.07 -38.35 -6.90
CA TYR A 665 -13.55 -37.55 -8.02
C TYR A 665 -14.88 -38.18 -8.45
N GLY A 666 -15.97 -37.42 -8.28
CA GLY A 666 -17.28 -37.83 -8.73
C GLY A 666 -17.28 -37.96 -10.24
N ASP A 667 -17.19 -39.18 -10.75
CA ASP A 667 -17.83 -39.52 -12.01
C ASP A 667 -19.33 -39.51 -11.74
N THR A 668 -20.03 -38.58 -12.37
CA THR A 668 -21.49 -38.54 -12.41
C THR A 668 -22.01 -39.81 -13.06
N ALA A 669 -22.37 -40.81 -12.25
CA ALA A 669 -23.26 -41.88 -12.67
C ALA A 669 -24.70 -41.31 -12.74
N ASN A 670 -25.03 -40.69 -13.86
CA ASN A 670 -26.43 -40.61 -14.28
C ASN A 670 -26.86 -42.00 -14.73
N GLY A 671 -27.91 -42.52 -14.10
CA GLY A 671 -28.54 -43.76 -14.52
C GLY A 671 -29.09 -43.64 -15.94
N ALA A 672 -28.60 -44.51 -16.83
CA ALA A 672 -29.30 -44.96 -18.03
C ALA A 672 -28.92 -46.43 -18.28
N PRO A 673 -29.88 -47.29 -18.67
CA PRO A 673 -29.67 -48.73 -18.73
C PRO A 673 -28.81 -49.16 -19.91
N ALA A 674 -28.22 -50.34 -19.75
CA ALA A 674 -27.29 -51.02 -20.64
C ALA A 674 -27.60 -50.89 -22.14
N ALA A 675 -26.61 -50.40 -22.89
CA ALA A 675 -26.46 -50.66 -24.31
C ALA A 675 -25.02 -51.11 -24.59
N THR A 676 -24.91 -52.34 -25.09
CA THR A 676 -23.72 -53.00 -25.61
C THR A 676 -23.11 -52.22 -26.77
N ALA A 677 -21.88 -51.72 -26.62
CA ALA A 677 -21.05 -51.33 -27.75
C ALA A 677 -19.57 -51.58 -27.43
N THR A 678 -19.01 -52.56 -28.12
CA THR A 678 -17.60 -52.88 -28.22
C THR A 678 -16.85 -51.83 -29.03
N ASN A 679 -15.91 -51.09 -28.42
CA ASN A 679 -14.77 -50.52 -29.14
C ASN A 679 -13.58 -50.22 -28.19
N PRO A 680 -12.33 -50.57 -28.53
CA PRO A 680 -11.17 -50.37 -27.66
C PRO A 680 -10.42 -49.10 -28.06
N VAL A 681 -10.55 -48.04 -27.26
CA VAL A 681 -9.57 -46.93 -27.25
C VAL A 681 -9.24 -46.57 -25.80
N THR A 682 -8.44 -47.41 -25.18
CA THR A 682 -7.72 -47.09 -23.95
C THR A 682 -6.31 -46.64 -24.31
N LYS A 683 -6.05 -45.34 -24.11
CA LYS A 683 -4.84 -44.76 -23.50
C LYS A 683 -4.60 -43.35 -24.04
N ILE A 684 -4.07 -42.53 -23.12
CA ILE A 684 -3.41 -41.22 -23.28
C ILE A 684 -4.21 -40.12 -22.55
N TRP A 685 -3.48 -39.39 -21.70
CA TRP A 685 -3.88 -38.33 -20.75
C TRP A 685 -4.19 -38.76 -19.31
N ARG A 686 -3.23 -39.45 -18.65
CA ARG A 686 -2.94 -39.20 -17.23
C ARG A 686 -1.70 -38.31 -17.14
N ALA A 687 -1.88 -37.00 -17.30
CA ALA A 687 -0.89 -36.05 -16.84
C ALA A 687 -1.07 -35.90 -15.31
N ALA A 688 -0.09 -36.36 -14.55
CA ALA A 688 -0.04 -36.19 -13.10
C ALA A 688 -0.07 -34.70 -12.77
N LYS A 689 -1.20 -34.20 -12.24
CA LYS A 689 -1.20 -32.94 -11.50
C LYS A 689 -0.61 -33.22 -10.10
N PRO A 690 0.27 -32.37 -9.57
CA PRO A 690 0.80 -32.57 -8.22
C PRO A 690 -0.35 -32.48 -7.22
N ASN A 691 -0.61 -33.57 -6.51
CA ASN A 691 -1.57 -33.64 -5.42
C ASN A 691 -1.14 -32.65 -4.32
N ILE A 692 -1.96 -31.62 -4.06
CA ILE A 692 -1.89 -30.88 -2.80
C ILE A 692 -2.36 -31.84 -1.71
N ARG A 693 -1.42 -32.40 -0.95
CA ARG A 693 -1.78 -33.00 0.34
C ARG A 693 -2.01 -31.87 1.31
N ILE A 694 -3.26 -31.71 1.77
CA ILE A 694 -3.54 -30.92 2.96
C ILE A 694 -2.89 -31.67 4.14
N PRO A 695 -1.90 -31.10 4.84
CA PRO A 695 -1.13 -31.84 5.83
C PRO A 695 -1.99 -32.17 7.06
N THR A 696 -1.93 -33.42 7.50
CA THR A 696 -2.57 -33.90 8.74
C THR A 696 -1.60 -33.98 9.93
N ALA A 697 -0.32 -33.65 9.77
CA ALA A 697 0.64 -33.66 10.86
C ALA A 697 0.66 -32.31 11.59
N ALA A 698 0.43 -32.34 12.91
CA ALA A 698 0.52 -31.16 13.76
C ALA A 698 1.97 -30.67 13.82
N ASN A 699 2.17 -29.38 13.59
CA ASN A 699 3.40 -28.74 13.98
C ASN A 699 3.36 -28.49 15.51
N PRO A 700 4.37 -28.92 16.27
CA PRO A 700 4.44 -28.63 17.70
C PRO A 700 4.39 -27.13 18.01
N THR A 701 4.71 -26.25 17.05
CA THR A 701 4.72 -24.80 17.30
C THR A 701 3.36 -24.20 17.59
N CYS A 702 2.24 -24.69 17.03
CA CYS A 702 0.90 -24.16 17.33
C CYS A 702 0.16 -24.90 18.45
N ALA A 703 0.71 -26.03 18.92
CA ALA A 703 0.11 -26.80 20.00
C ALA A 703 0.06 -25.98 21.30
N GLY A 704 -1.11 -25.94 21.95
CA GLY A 704 -1.33 -25.22 23.21
C GLY A 704 -1.56 -23.71 23.09
N ARG A 705 -1.54 -23.13 21.88
CA ARG A 705 -1.79 -21.70 21.67
C ARG A 705 -3.27 -21.40 21.43
N THR A 706 -3.70 -20.16 21.66
CA THR A 706 -5.09 -19.71 21.46
C THR A 706 -5.44 -19.42 19.99
N GLY A 707 -4.45 -19.11 19.14
CA GLY A 707 -4.62 -18.82 17.72
C GLY A 707 -5.22 -17.43 17.45
N ALA A 708 -4.93 -16.89 16.27
CA ALA A 708 -5.51 -15.65 15.75
C ALA A 708 -6.90 -15.82 15.12
#